data_AF-B0WJH0-F1
#
_entry.id   AF-B0WJH0-F1
#
_cell.length_a   1.000
_cell.length_b   1.000
_cell.length_c   1.000
_cell.angle_alpha   90.00
_cell.angle_beta   90.00
_cell.angle_gamma   90.00
#
_symmetry.space_group_name_H-M   'P 1'
#
loop_
_entity.id
_entity.type
_entity.pdbx_description
1 polymer ?
#
loop_
_entity_poly.entity_id
_entity_poly.type
_entity_poly.pdbx_seq_one_letter_code
_entity_poly.pdbx_strand_id
1 'polypeptide(L)'
;MGPMEVQASLLRIVLTRPINVLTLLLLDALIWLQRSDIVDFHNRIQDIPPQFIYDVYDFVVVGGGSSGAVMAARLSEVCDWNVLLLEAGPDESYLSDIPYLFPALQRSRMDWKYRTVPNSHYCQGMENHQCAWPRGKVIGGSSTLNAMMYIRGNPEDYDEWERLGNTGWSWQDVLPYFVKMENTRDPKIADQPWHGKNGPMTIDLFKNRSKLTPFFYEAAKQLGHEIADEMNGPSQKVFGPLHGTIRNGLRCSTAKAYLRPIANRKNLHISLNTLVEKILIDPEDKRAYGVKFSKDNRQHYVMAMKEVILSAGAINSPHLLMLSGIGAKEELEAVGIDVIQDLPGVGKNLQDHVASGGVTYLINKSKNTSYLSAKMTDAMSTTELKNFIFNNSGILLQMPFCEVMGFINTKYQPQDSNRPDVQLFMASQSEVSDGGVFGAYGSAISHKYYAQNYERWIYHDSFFFLPLLMRPQSRGYLSLSSKNPYDKIKIHPKYFSVRRDMDILIEGLKYCLKLAQTPALQQLNITFIYDAIPEATCAQEKGDSFYECLIRHFSQTIYHPVGTTAMGPKTDPMAVVDARLRVHGIEGLRVVDAGIMPTIVTGNTNGPSIMIAEKTADMVKAEFLPILLERTITKECNTYNYLYN
;
A
#
# COMPACT_ATOMS: atom_id res chain seq x y z
N MET A 1 35.64 -10.62 -3.60
CA MET A 1 35.08 -10.33 -4.94
C MET A 1 35.70 -9.05 -5.46
N GLY A 2 36.31 -9.10 -6.65
CA GLY A 2 37.07 -7.99 -7.22
C GLY A 2 36.20 -7.02 -8.04
N PRO A 3 36.73 -5.84 -8.42
CA PRO A 3 36.01 -4.83 -9.23
C PRO A 3 35.45 -5.35 -10.57
N MET A 4 36.04 -6.43 -11.08
CA MET A 4 35.69 -7.05 -12.37
C MET A 4 34.34 -7.80 -12.35
N GLU A 5 33.97 -8.41 -11.23
CA GLU A 5 32.72 -9.18 -11.12
C GLU A 5 31.50 -8.24 -11.09
N VAL A 6 31.62 -7.09 -10.40
CA VAL A 6 30.57 -6.05 -10.35
C VAL A 6 30.27 -5.47 -11.73
N GLN A 7 31.30 -5.32 -12.59
CA GLN A 7 31.14 -4.81 -13.96
C GLN A 7 30.41 -5.81 -14.87
N ALA A 8 30.59 -7.12 -14.67
CA ALA A 8 29.95 -8.15 -15.49
C ALA A 8 28.42 -8.25 -15.22
N SER A 9 28.00 -8.15 -13.96
CA SER A 9 26.58 -8.14 -13.58
C SER A 9 25.85 -6.91 -14.15
N LEU A 10 26.50 -5.73 -14.08
CA LEU A 10 25.98 -4.48 -14.66
C LEU A 10 25.82 -4.58 -16.19
N LEU A 11 26.82 -5.13 -16.89
CA LEU A 11 26.80 -5.26 -18.34
C LEU A 11 25.68 -6.21 -18.82
N ARG A 12 25.45 -7.34 -18.14
CA ARG A 12 24.36 -8.28 -18.49
C ARG A 12 22.96 -7.71 -18.24
N ILE A 13 22.78 -6.98 -17.13
CA ILE A 13 21.53 -6.26 -16.84
C ILE A 13 21.28 -5.19 -17.91
N VAL A 14 22.32 -4.46 -18.33
CA VAL A 14 22.23 -3.45 -19.40
C VAL A 14 21.92 -4.07 -20.76
N LEU A 15 22.45 -5.25 -21.09
CA LEU A 15 22.22 -5.91 -22.38
C LEU A 15 20.83 -6.57 -22.51
N THR A 16 20.16 -6.88 -21.40
CA THR A 16 18.81 -7.49 -21.37
C THR A 16 17.67 -6.46 -21.26
N ARG A 17 17.96 -5.24 -20.79
CA ARG A 17 17.00 -4.12 -20.69
C ARG A 17 16.43 -3.56 -22.01
N PRO A 18 17.17 -3.47 -23.14
CA PRO A 18 16.68 -2.82 -24.35
C PRO A 18 15.48 -3.55 -24.98
N ILE A 19 15.50 -4.88 -24.94
CA ILE A 19 14.41 -5.73 -25.44
C ILE A 19 13.15 -5.53 -24.58
N ASN A 20 13.30 -5.43 -23.26
CA ASN A 20 12.17 -5.23 -22.35
C ASN A 20 11.53 -3.85 -22.50
N VAL A 21 12.31 -2.79 -22.75
CA VAL A 21 11.76 -1.44 -22.98
C VAL A 21 10.95 -1.40 -24.27
N LEU A 22 11.45 -1.98 -25.36
CA LEU A 22 10.71 -2.04 -26.63
C LEU A 22 9.40 -2.84 -26.47
N THR A 23 9.42 -3.95 -25.74
CA THR A 23 8.22 -4.75 -25.46
C THR A 23 7.20 -3.98 -24.63
N LEU A 24 7.62 -3.22 -23.60
CA LEU A 24 6.71 -2.39 -22.81
C LEU A 24 6.11 -1.24 -23.62
N LEU A 25 6.89 -0.61 -24.51
CA LEU A 25 6.39 0.42 -25.43
C LEU A 25 5.37 -0.16 -26.42
N LEU A 26 5.64 -1.35 -26.97
CA LEU A 26 4.71 -2.05 -27.84
C LEU A 26 3.42 -2.43 -27.09
N LEU A 27 3.55 -2.93 -25.86
CA LEU A 27 2.42 -3.27 -25.00
C LEU A 27 1.55 -2.03 -24.71
N ASP A 28 2.16 -0.90 -24.35
CA ASP A 28 1.47 0.37 -24.12
C ASP A 28 0.71 0.84 -25.37
N ALA A 29 1.34 0.79 -26.55
CA ALA A 29 0.70 1.11 -27.82
C ALA A 29 -0.47 0.16 -28.17
N LEU A 30 -0.30 -1.15 -27.95
CA LEU A 30 -1.35 -2.13 -28.19
C LEU A 30 -2.53 -1.96 -27.24
N ILE A 31 -2.29 -1.58 -25.98
CA ILE A 31 -3.35 -1.23 -25.03
C ILE A 31 -4.14 -0.03 -25.54
N TRP A 32 -3.45 1.03 -25.98
CA TRP A 32 -4.10 2.21 -26.53
C TRP A 32 -5.02 1.87 -27.72
N LEU A 33 -4.57 0.97 -28.60
CA LEU A 33 -5.30 0.57 -29.80
C LEU A 33 -6.44 -0.43 -29.55
N GLN A 34 -6.30 -1.34 -28.59
CA GLN A 34 -7.15 -2.55 -28.50
C GLN A 34 -7.87 -2.73 -27.15
N ARG A 35 -7.49 -1.98 -26.10
CA ARG A 35 -8.01 -2.15 -24.73
C ARG A 35 -8.67 -0.88 -24.21
N SER A 36 -9.85 -0.57 -24.75
CA SER A 36 -10.65 0.59 -24.34
C SER A 36 -11.05 0.57 -22.86
N ASP A 37 -11.12 -0.61 -22.24
CA ASP A 37 -11.36 -0.82 -20.82
C ASP A 37 -10.21 -0.31 -19.92
N ILE A 38 -8.97 -0.29 -20.44
CA ILE A 38 -7.80 0.28 -19.75
C ILE A 38 -7.65 1.77 -20.05
N VAL A 39 -7.82 2.16 -21.32
CA VAL A 39 -7.67 3.54 -21.77
C VAL A 39 -8.73 4.42 -21.11
N ASP A 40 -9.98 3.99 -21.16
CA ASP A 40 -11.14 4.60 -20.48
C ASP A 40 -11.28 6.10 -20.76
N PHE A 41 -11.08 6.48 -22.04
CA PHE A 41 -10.85 7.87 -22.46
C PHE A 41 -11.92 8.85 -21.95
N HIS A 42 -13.20 8.47 -21.98
CA HIS A 42 -14.31 9.34 -21.60
C HIS A 42 -14.44 9.57 -20.09
N ASN A 43 -13.89 8.68 -19.27
CA ASN A 43 -13.97 8.75 -17.81
C ASN A 43 -12.60 9.07 -17.17
N ARG A 44 -11.57 9.29 -17.98
CA ARG A 44 -10.26 9.75 -17.50
C ARG A 44 -10.40 11.09 -16.78
N ILE A 45 -9.60 11.24 -15.73
CA ILE A 45 -9.61 12.43 -14.89
C ILE A 45 -9.09 13.60 -15.72
N GLN A 46 -9.84 14.70 -15.72
CA GLN A 46 -9.46 15.93 -16.39
C GLN A 46 -8.79 16.85 -15.38
N ASP A 47 -7.51 17.13 -15.60
CA ASP A 47 -6.78 18.11 -14.81
C ASP A 47 -7.36 19.51 -15.04
N ILE A 48 -7.81 20.17 -13.96
CA ILE A 48 -8.31 21.53 -14.05
C ILE A 48 -7.15 22.53 -14.20
N PRO A 49 -7.13 23.37 -15.24
CA PRO A 49 -6.13 24.42 -15.36
C PRO A 49 -6.22 25.43 -14.20
N PRO A 50 -5.09 26.02 -13.74
CA PRO A 50 -5.08 26.93 -12.60
C PRO A 50 -6.08 28.09 -12.70
N GLN A 51 -6.32 28.63 -13.90
CA GLN A 51 -7.24 29.74 -14.14
C GLN A 51 -8.73 29.39 -13.94
N PHE A 52 -9.07 28.11 -13.84
CA PHE A 52 -10.43 27.63 -13.57
C PHE A 52 -10.60 27.10 -12.15
N ILE A 53 -9.54 27.10 -11.34
CA ILE A 53 -9.66 26.84 -9.90
C ILE A 53 -10.32 28.07 -9.27
N TYR A 54 -11.38 27.84 -8.49
CA TYR A 54 -12.05 28.92 -7.77
C TYR A 54 -11.18 29.43 -6.62
N ASP A 55 -11.37 30.70 -6.25
CA ASP A 55 -10.68 31.26 -5.08
C ASP A 55 -11.14 30.60 -3.77
N VAL A 56 -12.39 30.11 -3.74
CA VAL A 56 -13.03 29.54 -2.55
C VAL A 56 -13.79 28.26 -2.91
N TYR A 57 -13.61 27.22 -2.10
CA TYR A 57 -14.36 25.95 -2.14
C TYR A 57 -14.99 25.66 -0.78
N ASP A 58 -16.00 24.80 -0.75
CA ASP A 58 -16.53 24.29 0.52
C ASP A 58 -15.50 23.40 1.21
N PHE A 59 -14.89 22.50 0.42
CA PHE A 59 -13.88 21.56 0.88
C PHE A 59 -12.66 21.55 -0.04
N VAL A 60 -11.48 21.53 0.58
CA VAL A 60 -10.21 21.29 -0.13
C VAL A 60 -9.61 19.99 0.39
N VAL A 61 -9.58 18.96 -0.46
CA VAL A 61 -8.97 17.65 -0.19
C VAL A 61 -7.53 17.67 -0.68
N VAL A 62 -6.58 17.40 0.22
CA VAL A 62 -5.15 17.42 -0.05
C VAL A 62 -4.62 15.99 -0.16
N GLY A 63 -4.24 15.59 -1.37
CA GLY A 63 -3.78 14.25 -1.72
C GLY A 63 -4.90 13.38 -2.29
N GLY A 64 -4.78 13.01 -3.56
CA GLY A 64 -5.71 12.14 -4.28
C GLY A 64 -5.45 10.66 -4.07
N GLY A 65 -5.04 10.27 -2.85
CA GLY A 65 -4.67 8.90 -2.50
C GLY A 65 -5.83 7.94 -2.30
N SER A 66 -5.57 6.81 -1.62
CA SER A 66 -6.60 5.81 -1.30
C SER A 66 -7.80 6.42 -0.57
N SER A 67 -7.55 7.28 0.43
CA SER A 67 -8.60 7.95 1.20
C SER A 67 -9.10 9.23 0.53
N GLY A 68 -8.21 10.04 -0.05
CA GLY A 68 -8.58 11.34 -0.62
C GLY A 68 -9.47 11.24 -1.86
N ALA A 69 -9.26 10.22 -2.70
CA ALA A 69 -10.16 9.94 -3.82
C ALA A 69 -11.60 9.64 -3.36
N VAL A 70 -11.75 8.91 -2.25
CA VAL A 70 -13.04 8.59 -1.63
C VAL A 70 -13.68 9.84 -1.05
N MET A 71 -12.92 10.64 -0.28
CA MET A 71 -13.42 11.89 0.31
C MET A 71 -13.93 12.84 -0.76
N ALA A 72 -13.14 13.07 -1.81
CA ALA A 72 -13.53 13.94 -2.91
C ALA A 72 -14.82 13.44 -3.60
N ALA A 73 -14.88 12.13 -3.89
CA ALA A 73 -16.06 11.54 -4.53
C ALA A 73 -17.31 11.59 -3.65
N ARG A 74 -17.21 11.29 -2.35
CA ARG A 74 -18.36 11.26 -1.44
C ARG A 74 -18.85 12.65 -1.08
N LEU A 75 -17.96 13.62 -0.88
CA LEU A 75 -18.38 14.99 -0.58
C LEU A 75 -19.04 15.65 -1.79
N SER A 76 -18.53 15.39 -2.99
CA SER A 76 -19.11 15.96 -4.22
C SER A 76 -20.46 15.33 -4.62
N GLU A 77 -20.96 14.33 -3.88
CA GLU A 77 -22.35 13.85 -4.04
C GLU A 77 -23.36 14.90 -3.60
N VAL A 78 -22.96 15.84 -2.73
CA VAL A 78 -23.79 16.98 -2.33
C VAL A 78 -23.62 18.10 -3.35
N CYS A 79 -24.65 18.34 -4.15
CA CYS A 79 -24.60 19.28 -5.29
C CYS A 79 -24.27 20.73 -4.89
N ASP A 80 -24.62 21.12 -3.67
CA ASP A 80 -24.36 22.46 -3.13
C ASP A 80 -22.91 22.66 -2.65
N TRP A 81 -22.09 21.61 -2.59
CA TRP A 81 -20.69 21.70 -2.20
C TRP A 81 -19.77 21.68 -3.39
N ASN A 82 -18.92 22.70 -3.50
CA ASN A 82 -17.77 22.70 -4.40
C ASN A 82 -16.59 22.04 -3.68
N VAL A 83 -16.02 21.02 -4.32
CA VAL A 83 -14.89 20.26 -3.79
C VAL A 83 -13.68 20.40 -4.71
N LEU A 84 -12.54 20.77 -4.15
CA LEU A 84 -11.25 20.77 -4.84
C LEU A 84 -10.39 19.63 -4.33
N LEU A 85 -9.89 18.78 -5.23
CA LEU A 85 -8.88 17.76 -4.94
C LEU A 85 -7.53 18.17 -5.53
N LEU A 86 -6.50 18.28 -4.68
CA LEU A 86 -5.14 18.62 -5.08
C LEU A 86 -4.23 17.38 -4.97
N GLU A 87 -3.66 16.92 -6.08
CA GLU A 87 -2.76 15.75 -6.14
C GLU A 87 -1.39 16.13 -6.72
N ALA A 88 -0.32 15.78 -6.01
CA ALA A 88 1.05 16.11 -6.39
C ALA A 88 1.56 15.31 -7.59
N GLY A 89 0.97 14.14 -7.85
CA GLY A 89 1.29 13.25 -8.95
C GLY A 89 0.47 13.48 -10.22
N PRO A 90 0.85 12.77 -11.30
CA PRO A 90 0.13 12.78 -12.56
C PRO A 90 -1.09 11.84 -12.53
N ASP A 91 -1.75 11.69 -13.68
CA ASP A 91 -2.74 10.64 -13.90
C ASP A 91 -2.06 9.25 -14.00
N GLU A 92 -2.85 8.19 -13.85
CA GLU A 92 -2.42 6.79 -13.93
C GLU A 92 -1.87 6.45 -15.33
N SER A 93 -0.87 5.57 -15.42
CA SER A 93 -0.45 5.01 -16.72
C SER A 93 -1.39 3.89 -17.19
N TYR A 94 -1.28 3.43 -18.44
CA TYR A 94 -1.97 2.20 -18.86
C TYR A 94 -1.33 0.96 -18.23
N LEU A 95 0.00 0.94 -18.13
CA LEU A 95 0.74 -0.18 -17.56
C LEU A 95 0.49 -0.40 -16.07
N SER A 96 0.08 0.63 -15.32
CA SER A 96 -0.29 0.49 -13.90
C SER A 96 -1.52 -0.39 -13.69
N ASP A 97 -2.32 -0.64 -14.73
CA ASP A 97 -3.49 -1.51 -14.66
C ASP A 97 -3.14 -2.98 -14.55
N ILE A 98 -1.94 -3.35 -15.00
CA ILE A 98 -1.50 -4.72 -15.20
C ILE A 98 -0.92 -5.26 -13.89
N PRO A 99 -1.57 -6.24 -13.24
CA PRO A 99 -1.13 -6.75 -11.94
C PRO A 99 0.33 -7.18 -11.90
N TYR A 100 0.78 -7.92 -12.91
CA TYR A 100 2.15 -8.45 -13.00
C TYR A 100 3.23 -7.35 -12.97
N LEU A 101 2.91 -6.14 -13.44
CA LEU A 101 3.86 -5.04 -13.56
C LEU A 101 3.94 -4.14 -12.32
N PHE A 102 3.19 -4.41 -11.25
CA PHE A 102 3.18 -3.54 -10.07
C PHE A 102 4.58 -3.21 -9.49
N PRO A 103 5.59 -4.11 -9.45
CA PRO A 103 6.90 -3.76 -8.90
C PRO A 103 7.63 -2.72 -9.76
N ALA A 104 7.41 -2.74 -11.08
CA ALA A 104 8.01 -1.79 -12.01
C ALA A 104 7.51 -0.35 -11.80
N LEU A 105 6.36 -0.19 -11.15
CA LEU A 105 5.82 1.13 -10.83
C LEU A 105 6.62 1.80 -9.69
N GLN A 106 7.25 1.01 -8.83
CA GLN A 106 8.10 1.53 -7.75
C GLN A 106 9.36 2.19 -8.35
N ARG A 107 9.86 3.23 -7.68
CA ARG A 107 10.99 4.06 -8.13
C ARG A 107 10.75 4.79 -9.47
N SER A 108 9.54 4.72 -10.05
CA SER A 108 9.14 5.43 -11.27
C SER A 108 8.70 6.88 -10.98
N ARG A 109 8.19 7.61 -11.99
CA ARG A 109 7.60 8.96 -11.79
C ARG A 109 6.34 8.96 -10.92
N MET A 110 5.68 7.81 -10.76
CA MET A 110 4.49 7.61 -9.94
C MET A 110 4.82 7.27 -8.48
N ASP A 111 6.10 7.32 -8.09
CA ASP A 111 6.57 7.03 -6.74
C ASP A 111 7.27 8.27 -6.16
N TRP A 112 6.98 8.58 -4.89
CA TRP A 112 7.72 9.56 -4.10
C TRP A 112 9.19 9.16 -3.88
N LYS A 113 9.52 7.87 -3.95
CA LYS A 113 10.86 7.28 -3.79
C LYS A 113 11.44 7.58 -2.42
N TYR A 114 10.66 7.41 -1.35
CA TYR A 114 11.20 7.58 -0.01
C TYR A 114 12.20 6.47 0.32
N ARG A 115 13.12 6.82 1.22
CA ARG A 115 14.08 5.90 1.83
C ARG A 115 14.14 6.20 3.31
N THR A 116 14.39 5.17 4.10
CA THR A 116 14.68 5.34 5.52
C THR A 116 16.02 6.04 5.71
N VAL A 117 16.28 6.59 6.89
CA VAL A 117 17.67 6.91 7.25
C VAL A 117 18.55 5.65 7.20
N PRO A 118 19.86 5.76 6.89
CA PRO A 118 20.79 4.65 7.01
C PRO A 118 20.81 4.08 8.42
N ASN A 119 21.03 2.77 8.53
CA ASN A 119 20.99 2.07 9.81
C ASN A 119 21.89 0.82 9.81
N SER A 120 22.14 0.23 10.97
CA SER A 120 22.97 -0.97 11.16
C SER A 120 22.19 -2.22 11.64
N HIS A 121 20.87 -2.12 11.74
CA HIS A 121 20.02 -3.14 12.37
C HIS A 121 19.17 -3.92 11.36
N TYR A 122 18.75 -3.29 10.27
CA TYR A 122 17.82 -3.82 9.27
C TYR A 122 18.21 -3.30 7.87
N CYS A 123 17.68 -3.93 6.82
CA CYS A 123 17.93 -3.61 5.41
C CYS A 123 19.44 -3.57 5.06
N GLN A 124 20.27 -4.40 5.72
CA GLN A 124 21.73 -4.37 5.55
C GLN A 124 22.17 -4.82 4.15
N GLY A 125 21.36 -5.64 3.46
CA GLY A 125 21.59 -6.06 2.07
C GLY A 125 21.14 -5.03 1.02
N MET A 126 20.47 -3.96 1.44
CA MET A 126 19.93 -2.93 0.55
C MET A 126 20.96 -1.84 0.22
N GLU A 127 20.72 -1.10 -0.86
CA GLU A 127 21.51 0.07 -1.26
C GLU A 127 21.69 1.04 -0.08
N ASN A 128 22.93 1.35 0.28
CA ASN A 128 23.32 2.27 1.37
C ASN A 128 22.75 1.91 2.76
N HIS A 129 22.37 0.65 3.00
CA HIS A 129 21.72 0.22 4.26
C HIS A 129 20.43 1.00 4.56
N GLN A 130 19.68 1.35 3.51
CA GLN A 130 18.40 2.04 3.60
C GLN A 130 17.29 1.17 3.00
N CYS A 131 16.16 1.06 3.70
CA CYS A 131 15.00 0.42 3.11
C CYS A 131 14.37 1.36 2.07
N ALA A 132 13.98 0.82 0.91
CA ALA A 132 13.12 1.53 -0.03
C ALA A 132 11.69 1.60 0.52
N TRP A 133 11.11 2.79 0.55
CA TRP A 133 9.74 3.06 1.02
C TRP A 133 8.91 3.69 -0.09
N PRO A 134 8.62 2.95 -1.19
CA PRO A 134 7.86 3.49 -2.31
C PRO A 134 6.46 3.91 -1.85
N ARG A 135 5.99 5.10 -2.23
CA ARG A 135 4.63 5.63 -1.96
C ARG A 135 4.06 6.24 -3.23
N GLY A 136 2.80 5.98 -3.52
CA GLY A 136 2.15 6.50 -4.73
C GLY A 136 2.15 8.03 -4.76
N LYS A 137 2.73 8.59 -5.83
CA LYS A 137 2.67 10.00 -6.25
C LYS A 137 1.95 10.02 -7.60
N VAL A 138 0.65 9.78 -7.59
CA VAL A 138 -0.23 9.59 -8.74
C VAL A 138 -1.66 9.67 -8.23
N ILE A 139 -2.63 10.07 -9.05
CA ILE A 139 -4.04 10.01 -8.68
C ILE A 139 -4.46 8.55 -8.34
N GLY A 140 -5.19 8.36 -7.24
CA GLY A 140 -5.40 7.07 -6.57
C GLY A 140 -4.32 6.73 -5.54
N GLY A 141 -3.19 7.45 -5.55
CA GLY A 141 -2.04 7.32 -4.66
C GLY A 141 -1.49 5.90 -4.61
N SER A 142 -1.31 5.40 -3.40
CA SER A 142 -0.72 4.06 -3.22
C SER A 142 -1.64 2.93 -3.69
N SER A 143 -2.95 3.15 -3.89
CA SER A 143 -3.83 2.13 -4.51
C SER A 143 -3.50 1.85 -5.98
N THR A 144 -2.93 2.83 -6.69
CA THR A 144 -2.41 2.70 -8.06
C THR A 144 -1.06 1.98 -8.10
N LEU A 145 -0.30 2.03 -7.00
CA LEU A 145 1.05 1.47 -6.89
C LEU A 145 1.11 0.07 -6.23
N ASN A 146 0.14 -0.27 -5.38
CA ASN A 146 0.21 -1.43 -4.48
C ASN A 146 0.15 -2.79 -5.21
N ALA A 147 0.25 -3.88 -4.44
CA ALA A 147 0.05 -5.26 -4.92
C ALA A 147 -1.43 -5.69 -5.01
N MET A 148 -2.38 -4.75 -4.94
CA MET A 148 -3.86 -4.92 -4.98
C MET A 148 -4.49 -5.83 -3.92
N MET A 149 -3.70 -6.55 -3.11
CA MET A 149 -4.19 -7.46 -2.06
C MET A 149 -5.24 -6.79 -1.17
N TYR A 150 -6.37 -7.46 -0.99
CA TYR A 150 -7.49 -6.93 -0.24
C TYR A 150 -7.72 -7.70 1.06
N ILE A 151 -7.35 -7.07 2.17
CA ILE A 151 -7.57 -7.57 3.53
C ILE A 151 -8.20 -6.43 4.33
N ARG A 152 -9.17 -6.76 5.19
CA ARG A 152 -9.84 -5.80 6.07
C ARG A 152 -9.08 -5.58 7.38
N GLY A 153 -8.23 -6.52 7.79
CA GLY A 153 -7.70 -6.59 9.16
C GLY A 153 -8.48 -7.60 10.00
N ASN A 154 -8.15 -7.69 11.28
CA ASN A 154 -8.87 -8.53 12.22
C ASN A 154 -9.93 -7.70 12.97
N PRO A 155 -11.13 -8.25 13.27
CA PRO A 155 -12.13 -7.57 14.11
C PRO A 155 -11.56 -6.98 15.40
N GLU A 156 -10.70 -7.73 16.09
CA GLU A 156 -10.11 -7.32 17.37
C GLU A 156 -9.19 -6.09 17.25
N ASP A 157 -8.67 -5.78 16.06
CA ASP A 157 -7.87 -4.57 15.83
C ASP A 157 -8.72 -3.30 15.98
N TYR A 158 -9.95 -3.33 15.45
CA TYR A 158 -10.89 -2.21 15.51
C TYR A 158 -11.50 -2.05 16.89
N ASP A 159 -11.85 -3.17 17.54
CA ASP A 159 -12.28 -3.12 18.93
C ASP A 159 -11.17 -2.58 19.86
N GLU A 160 -9.90 -2.79 19.51
CA GLU A 160 -8.78 -2.16 20.22
C GLU A 160 -8.76 -0.65 20.00
N TRP A 161 -9.01 -0.17 18.79
CA TRP A 161 -9.10 1.27 18.52
C TRP A 161 -10.16 1.94 19.39
N GLU A 162 -11.33 1.31 19.54
CA GLU A 162 -12.38 1.79 20.43
C GLU A 162 -11.94 1.74 21.91
N ARG A 163 -11.34 0.63 22.36
CA ARG A 163 -10.80 0.52 23.74
C ARG A 163 -9.74 1.57 24.06
N LEU A 164 -9.02 2.07 23.06
CA LEU A 164 -8.08 3.19 23.19
C LEU A 164 -8.77 4.57 23.29
N GLY A 165 -10.10 4.61 23.38
CA GLY A 165 -10.89 5.84 23.56
C GLY A 165 -11.45 6.42 22.26
N ASN A 166 -11.39 5.70 21.15
CA ASN A 166 -11.92 6.14 19.86
C ASN A 166 -13.32 5.58 19.64
N THR A 167 -14.31 6.11 20.36
CA THR A 167 -15.70 5.67 20.29
C THR A 167 -16.22 5.63 18.85
N GLY A 168 -16.93 4.55 18.51
CA GLY A 168 -17.51 4.37 17.18
C GLY A 168 -16.54 3.81 16.15
N TRP A 169 -15.37 3.30 16.56
CA TRP A 169 -14.38 2.64 15.71
C TRP A 169 -14.24 1.13 15.98
N SER A 170 -15.19 0.53 16.70
CA SER A 170 -15.25 -0.93 16.90
C SER A 170 -15.45 -1.67 15.57
N TRP A 171 -15.23 -2.99 15.55
CA TRP A 171 -15.53 -3.82 14.38
C TRP A 171 -16.98 -3.65 13.91
N GLN A 172 -17.92 -3.61 14.87
CA GLN A 172 -19.34 -3.43 14.60
C GLN A 172 -19.61 -2.11 13.87
N ASP A 173 -18.88 -1.05 14.21
CA ASP A 173 -19.07 0.27 13.63
C ASP A 173 -18.38 0.47 12.27
N VAL A 174 -17.37 -0.35 11.94
CA VAL A 174 -16.60 -0.22 10.69
C VAL A 174 -17.01 -1.24 9.62
N LEU A 175 -17.50 -2.41 10.01
CA LEU A 175 -17.95 -3.45 9.07
C LEU A 175 -18.97 -2.92 8.04
N PRO A 176 -19.99 -2.12 8.40
CA PRO A 176 -20.92 -1.56 7.42
C PRO A 176 -20.23 -0.73 6.33
N TYR A 177 -19.12 -0.06 6.65
CA TYR A 177 -18.37 0.75 5.69
C TYR A 177 -17.48 -0.10 4.78
N PHE A 178 -16.95 -1.23 5.26
CA PHE A 178 -16.35 -2.25 4.39
C PHE A 178 -17.38 -2.81 3.41
N VAL A 179 -18.57 -3.18 3.89
CA VAL A 179 -19.66 -3.65 3.03
C VAL A 179 -20.08 -2.57 2.02
N LYS A 180 -20.20 -1.30 2.45
CA LYS A 180 -20.56 -0.16 1.59
C LYS A 180 -19.58 0.05 0.42
N MET A 181 -18.28 -0.04 0.67
CA MET A 181 -17.27 0.19 -0.37
C MET A 181 -17.16 -0.98 -1.36
N GLU A 182 -17.53 -2.19 -0.95
CA GLU A 182 -17.27 -3.42 -1.68
C GLU A 182 -18.27 -3.73 -2.80
N ASN A 183 -17.71 -4.26 -3.87
CA ASN A 183 -18.41 -4.94 -4.95
C ASN A 183 -17.68 -6.25 -5.25
N THR A 184 -17.99 -7.24 -4.43
CA THR A 184 -17.41 -8.58 -4.45
C THR A 184 -17.98 -9.36 -5.63
N ARG A 185 -17.09 -9.88 -6.48
CA ARG A 185 -17.45 -10.59 -7.72
C ARG A 185 -17.20 -12.09 -7.67
N ASP A 186 -16.42 -12.58 -6.70
CA ASP A 186 -16.19 -14.00 -6.53
C ASP A 186 -17.49 -14.70 -6.08
N PRO A 187 -18.07 -15.59 -6.91
CA PRO A 187 -19.36 -16.22 -6.61
C PRO A 187 -19.33 -17.10 -5.36
N LYS A 188 -18.15 -17.53 -4.88
CA LYS A 188 -18.05 -18.33 -3.66
C LYS A 188 -18.34 -17.54 -2.39
N ILE A 189 -18.05 -16.24 -2.40
CA ILE A 189 -18.12 -15.40 -1.19
C ILE A 189 -19.04 -14.19 -1.35
N ALA A 190 -19.38 -13.80 -2.58
CA ALA A 190 -20.17 -12.60 -2.83
C ALA A 190 -21.52 -12.63 -2.10
N ASP A 191 -22.16 -13.80 -1.99
CA ASP A 191 -23.46 -13.96 -1.35
C ASP A 191 -23.43 -13.97 0.19
N GLN A 192 -22.25 -13.92 0.81
CA GLN A 192 -22.14 -13.87 2.27
C GLN A 192 -22.61 -12.51 2.82
N PRO A 193 -23.26 -12.47 4.00
CA PRO A 193 -23.89 -11.24 4.51
C PRO A 193 -22.90 -10.14 4.91
N TRP A 194 -21.62 -10.49 5.09
CA TRP A 194 -20.56 -9.54 5.40
C TRP A 194 -19.84 -9.01 4.16
N HIS A 195 -20.34 -9.23 2.94
CA HIS A 195 -19.77 -8.68 1.70
C HIS A 195 -20.72 -7.74 0.97
N GLY A 196 -20.16 -6.66 0.43
CA GLY A 196 -20.87 -5.76 -0.48
C GLY A 196 -20.83 -6.26 -1.93
N LYS A 197 -21.87 -5.95 -2.72
CA LYS A 197 -21.97 -6.26 -4.16
C LYS A 197 -22.18 -5.03 -5.05
N ASN A 198 -22.39 -3.87 -4.44
CA ASN A 198 -22.87 -2.67 -5.13
C ASN A 198 -21.92 -1.48 -4.97
N GLY A 199 -20.89 -1.61 -4.14
CA GLY A 199 -19.92 -0.56 -3.89
C GLY A 199 -19.02 -0.24 -5.09
N PRO A 200 -18.26 0.86 -5.01
CA PRO A 200 -17.36 1.29 -6.08
C PRO A 200 -16.10 0.40 -6.22
N MET A 201 -15.60 -0.19 -5.13
CA MET A 201 -14.38 -1.00 -5.16
C MET A 201 -14.70 -2.43 -5.56
N THR A 202 -14.28 -2.83 -6.76
CA THR A 202 -14.45 -4.22 -7.20
C THR A 202 -13.44 -5.11 -6.50
N ILE A 203 -13.93 -6.12 -5.80
CA ILE A 203 -13.11 -7.14 -5.12
C ILE A 203 -13.28 -8.45 -5.87
N ASP A 204 -12.17 -9.00 -6.35
CA ASP A 204 -12.19 -10.23 -7.14
C ASP A 204 -10.86 -10.98 -7.00
N LEU A 205 -10.84 -12.22 -7.47
CA LEU A 205 -9.63 -13.02 -7.58
C LEU A 205 -8.74 -12.52 -8.73
N PHE A 206 -7.44 -12.64 -8.55
CA PHE A 206 -6.51 -12.52 -9.68
C PHE A 206 -6.76 -13.63 -10.70
N LYS A 207 -6.63 -13.29 -11.97
CA LYS A 207 -6.79 -14.25 -13.06
C LYS A 207 -5.53 -15.08 -13.21
N ASN A 208 -5.74 -16.37 -13.49
CA ASN A 208 -4.69 -17.38 -13.66
C ASN A 208 -3.85 -17.58 -12.38
N ARG A 209 -3.25 -18.76 -12.23
CA ARG A 209 -2.34 -19.08 -11.13
C ARG A 209 -1.26 -20.03 -11.63
N SER A 210 -0.12 -20.05 -10.97
CA SER A 210 0.98 -20.94 -11.29
C SER A 210 0.64 -22.39 -10.93
N LYS A 211 1.48 -23.30 -11.44
CA LYS A 211 1.40 -24.73 -11.13
C LYS A 211 1.83 -25.04 -9.69
N LEU A 212 2.36 -24.07 -8.95
CA LEU A 212 2.79 -24.23 -7.56
C LEU A 212 1.64 -24.07 -6.55
N THR A 213 0.57 -23.36 -6.91
CA THR A 213 -0.56 -23.08 -6.01
C THR A 213 -1.14 -24.35 -5.34
N PRO A 214 -1.41 -25.46 -6.06
CA PRO A 214 -1.91 -26.68 -5.42
C PRO A 214 -0.96 -27.27 -4.38
N PHE A 215 0.36 -27.20 -4.62
CA PHE A 215 1.37 -27.68 -3.68
C PHE A 215 1.43 -26.83 -2.41
N PHE A 216 1.22 -25.51 -2.53
CA PHE A 216 1.13 -24.61 -1.39
C PHE A 216 -0.07 -24.92 -0.49
N TYR A 217 -1.26 -25.12 -1.07
CA TYR A 217 -2.44 -25.53 -0.29
C TYR A 217 -2.23 -26.88 0.37
N GLU A 218 -1.67 -27.85 -0.34
CA GLU A 218 -1.43 -29.18 0.21
C GLU A 218 -0.38 -29.15 1.34
N ALA A 219 0.68 -28.34 1.21
CA ALA A 219 1.65 -28.14 2.29
C ALA A 219 1.00 -27.53 3.55
N ALA A 220 0.14 -26.52 3.39
CA ALA A 220 -0.58 -25.93 4.52
C ALA A 220 -1.53 -26.95 5.19
N LYS A 221 -2.25 -27.77 4.41
CA LYS A 221 -3.11 -28.85 4.93
C LYS A 221 -2.31 -29.90 5.72
N GLN A 222 -1.14 -30.29 5.21
CA GLN A 222 -0.27 -31.27 5.87
C GLN A 222 0.27 -30.77 7.22
N LEU A 223 0.33 -29.45 7.42
CA LEU A 223 0.64 -28.83 8.71
C LEU A 223 -0.60 -28.57 9.58
N GLY A 224 -1.78 -29.04 9.17
CA GLY A 224 -3.03 -28.96 9.94
C GLY A 224 -3.82 -27.67 9.78
N HIS A 225 -3.50 -26.84 8.77
CA HIS A 225 -4.26 -25.61 8.51
C HIS A 225 -5.49 -25.85 7.65
N GLU A 226 -6.56 -25.13 7.97
CA GLU A 226 -7.75 -25.02 7.14
C GLU A 226 -7.44 -24.23 5.85
N ILE A 227 -7.98 -24.71 4.74
CA ILE A 227 -7.99 -23.98 3.46
C ILE A 227 -9.37 -23.37 3.26
N ALA A 228 -9.46 -22.05 3.40
CA ALA A 228 -10.68 -21.29 3.22
C ALA A 228 -10.79 -20.73 1.79
N ASP A 229 -12.01 -20.39 1.39
CA ASP A 229 -12.26 -19.71 0.12
C ASP A 229 -11.86 -18.22 0.17
N GLU A 230 -11.65 -17.62 1.34
CA GLU A 230 -11.24 -16.21 1.51
C GLU A 230 -10.51 -15.93 2.84
N MET A 231 -9.89 -14.74 2.95
CA MET A 231 -9.20 -14.25 4.15
C MET A 231 -10.04 -13.29 5.01
N ASN A 232 -11.13 -12.74 4.48
CA ASN A 232 -11.95 -11.72 5.17
C ASN A 232 -13.24 -12.30 5.79
N GLY A 233 -13.35 -13.63 5.81
CA GLY A 233 -14.44 -14.36 6.42
C GLY A 233 -14.35 -14.42 7.96
N PRO A 234 -15.16 -15.28 8.60
CA PRO A 234 -15.25 -15.34 10.06
C PRO A 234 -13.96 -15.73 10.80
N SER A 235 -13.03 -16.42 10.12
CA SER A 235 -11.73 -16.80 10.67
C SER A 235 -10.61 -16.29 9.77
N GLN A 236 -9.64 -15.60 10.37
CA GLN A 236 -8.45 -15.15 9.67
C GLN A 236 -7.32 -16.20 9.70
N LYS A 237 -7.35 -17.14 10.65
CA LYS A 237 -6.31 -18.17 10.86
C LYS A 237 -6.46 -19.34 9.88
N VAL A 238 -6.38 -19.01 8.59
CA VAL A 238 -6.61 -19.91 7.46
C VAL A 238 -5.56 -19.67 6.37
N PHE A 239 -5.47 -20.58 5.40
CA PHE A 239 -4.79 -20.36 4.13
C PHE A 239 -5.81 -20.32 3.00
N GLY A 240 -5.59 -19.51 1.98
CA GLY A 240 -6.61 -19.34 0.94
C GLY A 240 -6.15 -18.51 -0.25
N PRO A 241 -7.05 -18.28 -1.19
CA PRO A 241 -6.73 -17.55 -2.40
C PRO A 241 -6.53 -16.06 -2.12
N LEU A 242 -5.88 -15.38 -3.06
CA LEU A 242 -5.69 -13.94 -3.00
C LEU A 242 -6.85 -13.20 -3.69
N HIS A 243 -7.70 -12.56 -2.89
CA HIS A 243 -8.58 -11.50 -3.39
C HIS A 243 -7.82 -10.17 -3.44
N GLY A 244 -8.15 -9.38 -4.45
CA GLY A 244 -7.61 -8.03 -4.60
C GLY A 244 -8.67 -7.04 -5.05
N THR A 245 -8.29 -5.77 -4.98
CA THR A 245 -9.05 -4.69 -5.62
C THR A 245 -8.84 -4.78 -7.14
N ILE A 246 -9.61 -5.66 -7.78
CA ILE A 246 -9.46 -6.11 -9.17
C ILE A 246 -10.81 -5.99 -9.88
N ARG A 247 -10.79 -5.48 -11.13
CA ARG A 247 -11.96 -5.40 -12.01
C ARG A 247 -11.59 -6.01 -13.36
N ASN A 248 -12.28 -7.09 -13.74
CA ASN A 248 -12.05 -7.83 -14.99
C ASN A 248 -10.60 -8.35 -15.17
N GLY A 249 -9.89 -8.62 -14.07
CA GLY A 249 -8.49 -9.05 -14.04
C GLY A 249 -7.46 -7.92 -13.98
N LEU A 250 -7.89 -6.66 -14.03
CA LEU A 250 -7.04 -5.48 -13.95
C LEU A 250 -7.13 -4.80 -12.59
N ARG A 251 -6.12 -4.02 -12.21
CA ARG A 251 -6.15 -3.18 -11.01
C ARG A 251 -7.37 -2.27 -10.99
N CYS A 252 -8.10 -2.30 -9.87
CA CYS A 252 -9.12 -1.33 -9.51
C CYS A 252 -8.57 -0.39 -8.41
N SER A 253 -7.94 0.72 -8.81
CA SER A 253 -7.50 1.77 -7.89
C SER A 253 -8.67 2.61 -7.39
N THR A 254 -8.47 3.41 -6.35
CA THR A 254 -9.51 4.33 -5.86
C THR A 254 -9.84 5.42 -6.88
N ALA A 255 -8.88 5.83 -7.72
CA ALA A 255 -9.16 6.72 -8.85
C ALA A 255 -10.17 6.09 -9.81
N LYS A 256 -10.02 4.83 -10.19
CA LYS A 256 -10.96 4.11 -11.08
C LYS A 256 -12.29 3.76 -10.43
N ALA A 257 -12.27 3.47 -9.15
CA ALA A 257 -13.46 3.08 -8.42
C ALA A 257 -14.35 4.28 -8.10
N TYR A 258 -13.74 5.38 -7.64
CA TYR A 258 -14.46 6.53 -7.10
C TYR A 258 -14.44 7.76 -8.00
N LEU A 259 -13.33 8.09 -8.67
CA LEU A 259 -13.19 9.37 -9.38
C LEU A 259 -13.56 9.27 -10.87
N ARG A 260 -13.09 8.24 -11.59
CA ARG A 260 -13.37 8.09 -13.02
C ARG A 260 -14.87 8.04 -13.34
N PRO A 261 -15.71 7.27 -12.61
CA PRO A 261 -17.16 7.23 -12.89
C PRO A 261 -17.87 8.57 -12.74
N ILE A 262 -17.25 9.52 -12.05
CA ILE A 262 -17.81 10.83 -11.72
C ILE A 262 -16.98 11.99 -12.29
N ALA A 263 -16.04 11.71 -13.20
CA ALA A 263 -15.08 12.70 -13.72
C ALA A 263 -15.74 13.94 -14.36
N ASN A 264 -17.01 13.81 -14.77
CA ASN A 264 -17.79 14.88 -15.37
C ASN A 264 -18.63 15.71 -14.38
N ARG A 265 -18.55 15.43 -13.05
CA ARG A 265 -19.26 16.21 -12.02
C ARG A 265 -18.76 17.66 -12.01
N LYS A 266 -19.68 18.61 -12.12
CA LYS A 266 -19.37 20.04 -12.25
C LYS A 266 -18.93 20.71 -10.95
N ASN A 267 -19.23 20.11 -9.80
CA ASN A 267 -18.87 20.60 -8.47
C ASN A 267 -17.60 19.93 -7.91
N LEU A 268 -16.93 19.06 -8.69
CA LEU A 268 -15.67 18.43 -8.33
C LEU A 268 -14.57 18.89 -9.27
N HIS A 269 -13.59 19.62 -8.74
CA HIS A 269 -12.41 20.07 -9.47
C HIS A 269 -11.21 19.26 -9.01
N ILE A 270 -10.46 18.68 -9.95
CA ILE A 270 -9.28 17.86 -9.65
C ILE A 270 -8.06 18.51 -10.31
N SER A 271 -7.07 18.88 -9.51
CA SER A 271 -5.80 19.44 -9.99
C SER A 271 -4.67 18.45 -9.76
N LEU A 272 -4.09 17.95 -10.85
CA LEU A 272 -2.94 17.05 -10.88
C LEU A 272 -1.62 17.84 -10.90
N ASN A 273 -0.51 17.16 -10.66
CA ASN A 273 0.84 17.75 -10.59
C ASN A 273 0.90 18.99 -9.68
N THR A 274 0.12 18.98 -8.59
CA THR A 274 -0.09 20.10 -7.69
C THR A 274 0.41 19.76 -6.29
N LEU A 275 1.51 20.37 -5.88
CA LEU A 275 2.09 20.14 -4.56
C LEU A 275 1.52 21.15 -3.56
N VAL A 276 0.77 20.68 -2.57
CA VAL A 276 0.40 21.52 -1.42
C VAL A 276 1.61 21.68 -0.51
N GLU A 277 1.93 22.92 -0.17
CA GLU A 277 3.15 23.27 0.56
C GLU A 277 2.88 23.71 1.99
N LYS A 278 1.72 24.30 2.25
CA LYS A 278 1.34 24.81 3.58
C LYS A 278 -0.17 24.89 3.71
N ILE A 279 -0.69 24.55 4.89
CA ILE A 279 -2.07 24.85 5.30
C ILE A 279 -2.08 26.27 5.84
N LEU A 280 -3.05 27.06 5.41
CA LEU A 280 -3.23 28.43 5.89
C LEU A 280 -4.11 28.38 7.15
N ILE A 281 -3.55 28.86 8.25
CA ILE A 281 -4.17 28.78 9.58
C ILE A 281 -4.07 30.15 10.22
N ASP A 282 -5.18 30.63 10.75
CA ASP A 282 -5.18 31.84 11.58
C ASP A 282 -4.50 31.53 12.92
N PRO A 283 -3.40 32.22 13.29
CA PRO A 283 -2.70 31.94 14.54
C PRO A 283 -3.49 32.35 15.80
N GLU A 284 -4.45 33.26 15.69
CA GLU A 284 -5.29 33.72 16.80
C GLU A 284 -6.49 32.79 17.00
N ASP A 285 -7.26 32.58 15.93
CA ASP A 285 -8.49 31.76 15.97
C ASP A 285 -8.21 30.26 15.84
N LYS A 286 -6.98 29.87 15.48
CA LYS A 286 -6.56 28.48 15.21
C LYS A 286 -7.47 27.75 14.23
N ARG A 287 -7.97 28.47 13.22
CA ARG A 287 -8.81 27.93 12.16
C ARG A 287 -8.03 27.77 10.87
N ALA A 288 -8.04 26.56 10.31
CA ALA A 288 -7.59 26.32 8.94
C ALA A 288 -8.61 26.90 7.96
N TYR A 289 -8.15 27.79 7.07
CA TYR A 289 -9.03 28.53 6.16
C TYR A 289 -8.65 28.33 4.68
N GLY A 290 -7.60 27.58 4.38
CA GLY A 290 -7.16 27.36 3.00
C GLY A 290 -5.83 26.64 2.90
N VAL A 291 -5.29 26.59 1.69
CA VAL A 291 -3.96 26.00 1.42
C VAL A 291 -3.18 26.83 0.42
N LYS A 292 -1.85 26.81 0.57
CA LYS A 292 -0.88 27.29 -0.41
C LYS A 292 -0.31 26.11 -1.17
N PHE A 293 -0.28 26.19 -2.49
CA PHE A 293 0.22 25.12 -3.36
C PHE A 293 1.02 25.64 -4.55
N SER A 294 1.85 24.76 -5.11
CA SER A 294 2.61 24.98 -6.33
C SER A 294 2.03 24.16 -7.48
N LYS A 295 1.75 24.82 -8.61
CA LYS A 295 1.41 24.21 -9.91
C LYS A 295 2.11 24.99 -11.02
N ASP A 296 2.66 24.30 -12.02
CA ASP A 296 3.40 24.91 -13.13
C ASP A 296 4.52 25.88 -12.70
N ASN A 297 5.21 25.53 -11.60
CA ASN A 297 6.24 26.35 -10.94
C ASN A 297 5.75 27.73 -10.46
N ARG A 298 4.44 27.89 -10.22
CA ARG A 298 3.83 29.10 -9.65
C ARG A 298 3.11 28.77 -8.36
N GLN A 299 3.13 29.73 -7.44
CA GLN A 299 2.42 29.64 -6.17
C GLN A 299 0.98 30.10 -6.35
N HIS A 300 0.06 29.36 -5.75
CA HIS A 300 -1.37 29.63 -5.75
C HIS A 300 -1.92 29.45 -4.33
N TYR A 301 -3.07 30.08 -4.10
CA TYR A 301 -3.79 30.03 -2.84
C TYR A 301 -5.24 29.69 -3.13
N VAL A 302 -5.84 28.88 -2.26
CA VAL A 302 -7.28 28.58 -2.32
C VAL A 302 -7.83 28.48 -0.92
N MET A 303 -9.04 29.00 -0.74
CA MET A 303 -9.71 29.07 0.55
C MET A 303 -10.71 27.93 0.70
N ALA A 304 -10.83 27.42 1.91
CA ALA A 304 -11.81 26.41 2.30
C ALA A 304 -12.84 27.04 3.24
N MET A 305 -14.09 27.10 2.81
CA MET A 305 -15.18 27.68 3.60
C MET A 305 -15.52 26.81 4.81
N LYS A 306 -15.56 25.49 4.63
CA LYS A 306 -15.88 24.52 5.69
C LYS A 306 -14.62 23.91 6.25
N GLU A 307 -13.96 23.05 5.50
CA GLU A 307 -12.79 22.29 5.98
C GLU A 307 -11.72 22.06 4.91
N VAL A 308 -10.46 22.05 5.38
CA VAL A 308 -9.34 21.40 4.70
C VAL A 308 -9.27 19.95 5.18
N ILE A 309 -9.22 19.00 4.24
CA ILE A 309 -9.16 17.56 4.53
C ILE A 309 -7.84 17.02 4.02
N LEU A 310 -6.98 16.60 4.95
CA LEU A 310 -5.67 16.08 4.64
C LEU A 310 -5.72 14.56 4.43
N SER A 311 -5.39 14.11 3.22
CA SER A 311 -5.35 12.70 2.82
C SER A 311 -4.06 12.37 2.07
N ALA A 312 -2.96 13.01 2.46
CA ALA A 312 -1.65 12.85 1.83
C ALA A 312 -0.91 11.57 2.28
N GLY A 313 -1.51 10.80 3.19
CA GLY A 313 -1.01 9.53 3.70
C GLY A 313 -0.09 9.69 4.90
N ALA A 314 0.21 8.57 5.57
CA ALA A 314 0.98 8.50 6.82
C ALA A 314 2.41 9.08 6.79
N ILE A 315 2.89 9.56 5.64
CA ILE A 315 4.19 10.24 5.52
C ILE A 315 4.01 11.73 5.25
N ASN A 316 3.19 12.07 4.25
CA ASN A 316 3.06 13.46 3.80
C ASN A 316 2.07 14.28 4.63
N SER A 317 1.06 13.64 5.24
CA SER A 317 0.12 14.32 6.12
C SER A 317 0.81 14.92 7.35
N PRO A 318 1.56 14.16 8.18
CA PRO A 318 2.30 14.75 9.28
C PRO A 318 3.39 15.72 8.80
N HIS A 319 4.00 15.48 7.63
CA HIS A 319 4.97 16.41 7.04
C HIS A 319 4.33 17.78 6.77
N LEU A 320 3.16 17.81 6.13
CA LEU A 320 2.45 19.05 5.82
C LEU A 320 1.95 19.75 7.10
N LEU A 321 1.47 19.00 8.10
CA LEU A 321 1.12 19.57 9.41
C LEU A 321 2.31 20.28 10.04
N MET A 322 3.48 19.63 10.06
CA MET A 322 4.71 20.21 10.60
C MET A 322 5.14 21.47 9.83
N LEU A 323 5.13 21.44 8.50
CA LEU A 323 5.41 22.62 7.65
C LEU A 323 4.40 23.77 7.86
N SER A 324 3.23 23.46 8.39
CA SER A 324 2.15 24.40 8.70
C SER A 324 2.17 24.87 10.16
N GLY A 325 3.20 24.54 10.94
CA GLY A 325 3.32 24.97 12.34
C GLY A 325 2.55 24.11 13.35
N ILE A 326 2.12 22.90 12.96
CA ILE A 326 1.45 21.93 13.84
C ILE A 326 2.37 20.72 14.05
N GLY A 327 2.89 20.56 15.26
CA GLY A 327 3.82 19.48 15.60
C GLY A 327 4.54 19.73 16.91
N ALA A 328 5.55 18.91 17.23
CA ALA A 328 6.36 19.11 18.44
C ALA A 328 7.08 20.46 18.38
N LYS A 329 6.82 21.33 19.37
CA LYS A 329 7.38 22.68 19.44
C LYS A 329 8.89 22.72 19.17
N GLU A 330 9.67 21.88 19.86
CA GLU A 330 11.12 21.88 19.77
C GLU A 330 11.62 21.47 18.37
N GLU A 331 10.92 20.56 17.69
CA GLU A 331 11.30 20.11 16.35
C GLU A 331 11.02 21.16 15.27
N LEU A 332 9.92 21.91 15.44
CA LEU A 332 9.55 23.01 14.54
C LEU A 332 10.50 24.20 14.69
N GLU A 333 10.77 24.61 15.93
CA GLU A 333 11.69 25.72 16.24
C GLU A 333 13.11 25.42 15.75
N ALA A 334 13.57 24.16 15.86
CA ALA A 334 14.89 23.74 15.42
C ALA A 334 15.17 23.94 13.92
N VAL A 335 14.12 24.00 13.08
CA VAL A 335 14.24 24.28 11.64
C VAL A 335 13.66 25.65 11.24
N GLY A 336 13.31 26.48 12.22
CA GLY A 336 12.80 27.84 12.03
C GLY A 336 11.39 27.89 11.43
N ILE A 337 10.49 27.02 11.91
CA ILE A 337 9.05 27.07 11.66
C ILE A 337 8.35 27.63 12.90
N ASP A 338 7.49 28.63 12.70
CA ASP A 338 6.67 29.19 13.77
C ASP A 338 5.62 28.18 14.24
N VAL A 339 5.47 28.04 15.56
CA VAL A 339 4.57 27.07 16.18
C VAL A 339 3.18 27.70 16.33
N ILE A 340 2.20 27.13 15.64
CA ILE A 340 0.77 27.48 15.76
C ILE A 340 0.10 26.59 16.81
N GLN A 341 0.41 25.30 16.78
CA GLN A 341 -0.11 24.33 17.73
C GLN A 341 0.96 23.30 18.07
N ASP A 342 1.37 23.30 19.34
CA ASP A 342 2.20 22.24 19.88
C ASP A 342 1.38 20.95 19.97
N LEU A 343 1.77 19.97 19.17
CA LEU A 343 1.10 18.69 19.03
C LEU A 343 2.17 17.61 18.84
N PRO A 344 2.82 17.16 19.93
CA PRO A 344 4.04 16.35 19.85
C PRO A 344 3.83 14.97 19.23
N GLY A 345 2.58 14.52 19.10
CA GLY A 345 2.22 13.28 18.39
C GLY A 345 2.44 13.31 16.87
N VAL A 346 2.49 14.49 16.24
CA VAL A 346 2.61 14.59 14.78
C VAL A 346 3.93 13.97 14.31
N GLY A 347 3.84 12.98 13.42
CA GLY A 347 4.97 12.23 12.90
C GLY A 347 5.50 11.15 13.85
N LYS A 348 4.92 10.93 15.03
CA LYS A 348 5.32 9.88 15.98
C LYS A 348 4.47 8.62 15.80
N ASN A 349 4.66 7.60 16.65
CA ASN A 349 3.90 6.33 16.59
C ASN A 349 3.90 5.67 15.19
N LEU A 350 4.96 5.89 14.38
CA LEU A 350 5.07 5.29 13.05
C LEU A 350 5.15 3.78 13.22
N GLN A 351 4.16 3.09 12.66
CA GLN A 351 4.09 1.65 12.61
C GLN A 351 4.10 1.22 11.16
N ASP A 352 4.72 0.07 10.90
CA ASP A 352 4.69 -0.56 9.59
C ASP A 352 4.92 -2.06 9.76
N HIS A 353 4.30 -2.82 8.88
CA HIS A 353 4.57 -4.25 8.80
C HIS A 353 5.93 -4.47 8.15
N VAL A 354 6.78 -5.24 8.82
CA VAL A 354 8.09 -5.64 8.31
C VAL A 354 8.07 -7.13 7.96
N ALA A 355 8.65 -7.45 6.81
CA ALA A 355 8.79 -8.81 6.32
C ALA A 355 10.25 -9.22 6.24
N SER A 356 10.51 -10.53 6.27
CA SER A 356 11.84 -11.08 6.01
C SER A 356 11.87 -11.81 4.68
N GLY A 357 12.63 -11.28 3.72
CA GLY A 357 12.97 -11.96 2.48
C GLY A 357 14.04 -13.04 2.68
N GLY A 358 14.49 -13.63 1.56
CA GLY A 358 15.56 -14.61 1.55
C GLY A 358 15.12 -16.07 1.68
N VAL A 359 13.84 -16.36 1.91
CA VAL A 359 13.36 -17.76 1.98
C VAL A 359 13.04 -18.31 0.59
N THR A 360 14.07 -18.41 -0.25
CA THR A 360 13.97 -18.84 -1.64
C THR A 360 14.34 -20.32 -1.78
N TYR A 361 13.51 -21.09 -2.49
CA TYR A 361 13.76 -22.49 -2.81
C TYR A 361 13.90 -22.68 -4.32
N LEU A 362 15.00 -23.29 -4.73
CA LEU A 362 15.27 -23.70 -6.11
C LEU A 362 14.55 -25.02 -6.39
N ILE A 363 13.94 -25.16 -7.56
CA ILE A 363 13.28 -26.39 -8.01
C ILE A 363 14.20 -27.10 -9.02
N ASN A 364 14.78 -28.23 -8.64
CA ASN A 364 15.68 -28.99 -9.51
C ASN A 364 14.88 -29.87 -10.48
N LYS A 365 14.83 -29.45 -11.75
CA LYS A 365 14.10 -30.14 -12.81
C LYS A 365 14.84 -31.36 -13.36
N SER A 366 14.07 -32.33 -13.85
CA SER A 366 14.52 -33.21 -14.93
C SER A 366 14.54 -32.45 -16.27
N LYS A 367 15.45 -32.78 -17.19
CA LYS A 367 15.79 -31.97 -18.39
C LYS A 367 14.63 -31.62 -19.34
N ASN A 368 13.42 -32.19 -19.18
CA ASN A 368 12.29 -32.04 -20.11
C ASN A 368 10.96 -31.52 -19.50
N THR A 369 10.96 -30.84 -18.34
CA THR A 369 9.70 -30.33 -17.72
C THR A 369 9.50 -28.82 -17.84
N SER A 370 8.25 -28.40 -18.09
CA SER A 370 7.84 -26.98 -18.08
C SER A 370 8.11 -26.32 -16.72
N TYR A 371 8.28 -25.00 -16.66
CA TYR A 371 8.42 -24.28 -15.39
C TYR A 371 7.18 -24.40 -14.51
N LEU A 372 7.41 -24.47 -13.20
CA LEU A 372 6.36 -24.42 -12.19
C LEU A 372 6.14 -22.98 -11.70
N SER A 373 7.24 -22.23 -11.53
CA SER A 373 7.24 -20.80 -11.20
C SER A 373 6.71 -19.91 -12.33
N ALA A 374 6.19 -18.75 -11.99
CA ALA A 374 5.92 -17.67 -12.95
C ALA A 374 7.23 -16.99 -13.36
N LYS A 375 7.49 -16.93 -14.67
CA LYS A 375 8.73 -16.35 -15.22
C LYS A 375 8.50 -15.03 -15.95
N MET A 376 9.45 -14.12 -15.73
CA MET A 376 9.52 -12.86 -16.47
C MET A 376 9.59 -13.05 -17.99
N THR A 377 10.41 -14.00 -18.43
CA THR A 377 10.60 -14.25 -19.87
C THR A 377 9.32 -14.69 -20.56
N ASP A 378 8.46 -15.40 -19.84
CA ASP A 378 7.19 -15.90 -20.37
C ASP A 378 6.19 -14.75 -20.49
N ALA A 379 6.17 -13.85 -19.50
CA ALA A 379 5.35 -12.63 -19.50
C ALA A 379 5.66 -11.66 -20.64
N MET A 380 6.89 -11.72 -21.17
CA MET A 380 7.33 -10.89 -22.30
C MET A 380 7.23 -11.62 -23.65
N SER A 381 6.66 -12.83 -23.69
CA SER A 381 6.50 -13.58 -24.94
C SER A 381 5.37 -13.02 -25.81
N THR A 382 5.50 -13.19 -27.13
CA THR A 382 4.47 -12.74 -28.09
C THR A 382 3.12 -13.45 -27.89
N THR A 383 3.13 -14.69 -27.40
CA THR A 383 1.92 -15.44 -27.04
C THR A 383 1.21 -14.81 -25.86
N GLU A 384 1.92 -14.50 -24.77
CA GLU A 384 1.32 -13.88 -23.59
C GLU A 384 0.84 -12.46 -23.87
N LEU A 385 1.56 -11.68 -24.67
CA LEU A 385 1.10 -10.37 -25.13
C LEU A 385 -0.21 -10.49 -25.92
N LYS A 386 -0.33 -11.45 -26.85
CA LYS A 386 -1.57 -11.69 -27.60
C LYS A 386 -2.72 -12.11 -26.68
N ASN A 387 -2.45 -13.01 -25.73
CA ASN A 387 -3.46 -13.46 -24.75
C ASN A 387 -3.97 -12.29 -23.90
N PHE A 388 -3.08 -11.43 -23.42
CA PHE A 388 -3.48 -10.26 -22.65
C PHE A 388 -4.28 -9.25 -23.49
N ILE A 389 -3.81 -8.92 -24.69
CA ILE A 389 -4.45 -7.90 -25.54
C ILE A 389 -5.81 -8.36 -26.07
N PHE A 390 -5.91 -9.59 -26.58
CA PHE A 390 -7.11 -10.03 -27.31
C PHE A 390 -8.01 -10.97 -26.51
N ASN A 391 -7.47 -11.70 -25.53
CA ASN A 391 -8.22 -12.73 -24.79
C ASN A 391 -8.45 -12.37 -23.32
N ASN A 392 -7.93 -11.23 -22.84
CA ASN A 392 -7.97 -10.80 -21.44
C ASN A 392 -7.60 -11.95 -20.46
N SER A 393 -6.51 -12.66 -20.79
CA SER A 393 -5.98 -13.81 -20.07
C SER A 393 -4.44 -13.83 -20.12
N GLY A 394 -3.83 -14.74 -19.35
CA GLY A 394 -2.38 -14.94 -19.36
C GLY A 394 -1.68 -14.40 -18.11
N ILE A 395 -0.36 -14.51 -18.10
CA ILE A 395 0.49 -14.22 -16.93
C ILE A 395 0.51 -12.74 -16.53
N LEU A 396 0.22 -11.82 -17.46
CA LEU A 396 0.16 -10.39 -17.16
C LEU A 396 -0.97 -10.02 -16.17
N LEU A 397 -2.00 -10.87 -16.03
CA LEU A 397 -3.10 -10.68 -15.11
C LEU A 397 -2.92 -11.43 -13.76
N GLN A 398 -1.79 -12.13 -13.60
CA GLN A 398 -1.45 -12.86 -12.37
C GLN A 398 -0.78 -11.97 -11.33
N MET A 399 -0.75 -12.47 -10.09
CA MET A 399 -0.02 -11.86 -8.97
C MET A 399 0.97 -12.85 -8.35
N PRO A 400 2.07 -13.19 -9.04
CA PRO A 400 2.94 -14.30 -8.64
C PRO A 400 3.79 -14.02 -7.39
N PHE A 401 3.88 -12.77 -6.93
CA PHE A 401 4.54 -12.43 -5.67
C PHE A 401 3.70 -12.81 -4.42
N CYS A 402 2.47 -13.26 -4.60
CA CYS A 402 1.67 -13.95 -3.59
C CYS A 402 0.47 -14.62 -4.26
N GLU A 403 0.43 -15.94 -4.30
CA GLU A 403 -0.70 -16.68 -4.87
C GLU A 403 -1.56 -17.37 -3.81
N VAL A 404 -0.93 -17.73 -2.70
CA VAL A 404 -1.59 -18.22 -1.50
C VAL A 404 -1.16 -17.35 -0.33
N MET A 405 -2.15 -16.86 0.40
CA MET A 405 -1.95 -16.11 1.63
C MET A 405 -2.39 -16.98 2.79
N GLY A 406 -1.72 -16.85 3.94
CA GLY A 406 -2.24 -17.40 5.17
C GLY A 406 -1.82 -16.61 6.40
N PHE A 407 -2.46 -16.89 7.52
CA PHE A 407 -2.11 -16.32 8.81
C PHE A 407 -1.92 -17.40 9.85
N ILE A 408 -0.92 -17.22 10.70
CA ILE A 408 -0.53 -18.20 11.72
C ILE A 408 -0.26 -17.51 13.06
N ASN A 409 -0.42 -18.28 14.14
CA ASN A 409 0.00 -17.88 15.47
C ASN A 409 1.38 -18.48 15.76
N THR A 410 2.37 -17.64 16.02
CA THR A 410 3.63 -18.13 16.59
C THR A 410 3.44 -18.51 18.05
N LYS A 411 4.50 -19.04 18.69
CA LYS A 411 4.49 -19.30 20.14
C LYS A 411 4.27 -18.05 21.00
N TYR A 412 4.40 -16.85 20.43
CA TYR A 412 4.16 -15.57 21.09
C TYR A 412 2.70 -15.12 21.04
N GLN A 413 1.84 -15.87 20.36
CA GLN A 413 0.39 -15.67 20.34
C GLN A 413 -0.32 -16.93 20.85
N PRO A 414 -1.35 -16.80 21.71
CA PRO A 414 -2.18 -17.94 22.12
C PRO A 414 -2.68 -18.73 20.92
N GLN A 415 -2.61 -20.06 20.96
CA GLN A 415 -2.89 -20.89 19.78
C GLN A 415 -4.38 -20.90 19.41
N ASP A 416 -5.25 -20.68 20.39
CA ASP A 416 -6.69 -20.49 20.24
C ASP A 416 -7.09 -19.08 19.77
N SER A 417 -6.17 -18.10 19.82
CA SER A 417 -6.41 -16.75 19.29
C SER A 417 -6.83 -16.79 17.81
N ASN A 418 -7.83 -15.99 17.48
CA ASN A 418 -8.24 -15.70 16.11
C ASN A 418 -7.63 -14.42 15.53
N ARG A 419 -6.74 -13.76 16.29
CA ARG A 419 -5.92 -12.62 15.87
C ARG A 419 -4.45 -13.02 15.69
N PRO A 420 -4.01 -13.35 14.46
CA PRO A 420 -2.67 -13.85 14.20
C PRO A 420 -1.57 -12.79 14.37
N ASP A 421 -0.35 -13.23 14.60
CA ASP A 421 0.84 -12.36 14.72
C ASP A 421 1.76 -12.43 13.50
N VAL A 422 1.59 -13.44 12.63
CA VAL A 422 2.30 -13.56 11.35
C VAL A 422 1.32 -13.76 10.20
N GLN A 423 1.48 -12.95 9.15
CA GLN A 423 0.92 -13.18 7.82
C GLN A 423 2.00 -13.80 6.95
N LEU A 424 1.62 -14.73 6.08
CA LEU A 424 2.54 -15.46 5.21
C LEU A 424 2.11 -15.34 3.76
N PHE A 425 3.01 -14.88 2.89
CA PHE A 425 2.85 -14.97 1.45
C PHE A 425 3.59 -16.17 0.90
N MET A 426 2.89 -16.93 0.05
CA MET A 426 3.47 -18.02 -0.74
C MET A 426 3.47 -17.60 -2.21
N ALA A 427 4.66 -17.45 -2.76
CA ALA A 427 4.88 -16.78 -4.03
C ALA A 427 5.59 -17.69 -5.03
N SER A 428 5.07 -17.72 -6.25
CA SER A 428 5.63 -18.51 -7.36
C SER A 428 6.65 -17.75 -8.20
N GLN A 429 7.00 -16.51 -7.82
CA GLN A 429 8.10 -15.75 -8.42
C GLN A 429 9.00 -15.22 -7.31
N SER A 430 10.31 -15.44 -7.41
CA SER A 430 11.32 -15.02 -6.44
C SER A 430 12.30 -14.01 -7.07
N GLU A 431 13.25 -13.52 -6.27
CA GLU A 431 14.39 -12.69 -6.70
C GLU A 431 15.29 -13.38 -7.72
N VAL A 432 15.17 -14.70 -7.83
CA VAL A 432 15.92 -15.55 -8.73
C VAL A 432 15.17 -15.74 -10.04
N SER A 433 13.88 -16.12 -9.99
CA SER A 433 13.11 -16.44 -11.20
C SER A 433 12.75 -15.21 -12.04
N ASP A 434 12.79 -14.01 -11.45
CA ASP A 434 12.61 -12.74 -12.15
C ASP A 434 13.93 -12.11 -12.68
N GLY A 435 15.07 -12.70 -12.34
CA GLY A 435 16.40 -12.20 -12.69
C GLY A 435 16.78 -10.86 -12.07
N GLY A 436 16.14 -10.47 -10.97
CA GLY A 436 16.38 -9.22 -10.26
C GLY A 436 15.76 -7.99 -10.92
N VAL A 437 14.98 -8.17 -11.98
CA VAL A 437 14.36 -7.06 -12.75
C VAL A 437 13.30 -6.34 -11.92
N PHE A 438 12.53 -7.06 -11.12
CA PHE A 438 11.45 -6.51 -10.30
C PHE A 438 11.75 -6.59 -8.81
N GLY A 439 11.95 -7.78 -8.25
CA GLY A 439 12.11 -8.01 -6.81
C GLY A 439 13.31 -7.26 -6.23
N ALA A 440 14.49 -7.46 -6.81
CA ALA A 440 15.71 -6.79 -6.36
C ALA A 440 15.68 -5.27 -6.62
N TYR A 441 15.17 -4.84 -7.77
CA TYR A 441 15.04 -3.42 -8.11
C TYR A 441 14.09 -2.67 -7.17
N GLY A 442 12.89 -3.21 -6.95
CA GLY A 442 11.85 -2.61 -6.11
C GLY A 442 12.26 -2.53 -4.64
N SER A 443 12.81 -3.62 -4.11
CA SER A 443 13.33 -3.69 -2.73
C SER A 443 14.63 -2.91 -2.53
N ALA A 444 15.26 -2.45 -3.62
CA ALA A 444 16.56 -1.80 -3.65
C ALA A 444 17.68 -2.66 -3.04
N ILE A 445 17.70 -3.96 -3.36
CA ILE A 445 18.79 -4.86 -3.01
C ILE A 445 20.08 -4.36 -3.66
N SER A 446 21.16 -4.26 -2.89
CA SER A 446 22.46 -3.85 -3.43
C SER A 446 22.99 -4.87 -4.42
N HIS A 447 23.68 -4.42 -5.47
CA HIS A 447 24.29 -5.32 -6.46
C HIS A 447 25.24 -6.33 -5.82
N LYS A 448 26.00 -5.92 -4.78
CA LYS A 448 26.89 -6.81 -4.04
C LYS A 448 26.13 -7.94 -3.34
N TYR A 449 25.06 -7.60 -2.61
CA TYR A 449 24.23 -8.60 -1.94
C TYR A 449 23.55 -9.52 -2.95
N TYR A 450 23.05 -8.97 -4.05
CA TYR A 450 22.41 -9.77 -5.10
C TYR A 450 23.39 -10.75 -5.77
N ALA A 451 24.59 -10.30 -6.10
CA ALA A 451 25.65 -11.14 -6.66
C ALA A 451 26.02 -12.31 -5.73
N GLN A 452 26.21 -12.03 -4.44
CA GLN A 452 26.58 -13.06 -3.45
C GLN A 452 25.49 -14.09 -3.21
N ASN A 453 24.20 -13.71 -3.25
CA ASN A 453 23.12 -14.57 -2.78
C ASN A 453 22.22 -15.15 -3.90
N TYR A 454 22.17 -14.54 -5.09
CA TYR A 454 21.18 -14.90 -6.11
C TYR A 454 21.74 -15.07 -7.52
N GLU A 455 22.82 -14.36 -7.89
CA GLU A 455 23.26 -14.27 -9.29
C GLU A 455 23.57 -15.62 -9.95
N ARG A 456 24.09 -16.59 -9.19
CA ARG A 456 24.40 -17.94 -9.67
C ARG A 456 23.19 -18.66 -10.28
N TRP A 457 21.98 -18.30 -9.86
CA TRP A 457 20.75 -19.01 -10.20
C TRP A 457 19.76 -18.17 -11.01
N ILE A 458 20.15 -17.02 -11.56
CA ILE A 458 19.24 -16.13 -12.31
C ILE A 458 18.39 -16.91 -13.34
N TYR A 459 17.08 -16.65 -13.32
CA TYR A 459 16.05 -17.33 -14.10
C TYR A 459 15.92 -18.84 -13.81
N HIS A 460 16.43 -19.35 -12.70
CA HIS A 460 16.14 -20.72 -12.27
C HIS A 460 14.69 -20.84 -11.77
N ASP A 461 14.09 -22.02 -11.96
CA ASP A 461 12.76 -22.31 -11.42
C ASP A 461 12.83 -22.25 -9.90
N SER A 462 11.96 -21.46 -9.29
CA SER A 462 12.00 -21.19 -7.85
C SER A 462 10.70 -20.58 -7.33
N PHE A 463 10.50 -20.72 -6.04
CA PHE A 463 9.46 -20.03 -5.28
C PHE A 463 10.05 -19.46 -4.01
N PHE A 464 9.31 -18.58 -3.35
CA PHE A 464 9.71 -18.08 -2.04
C PHE A 464 8.53 -17.93 -1.09
N PHE A 465 8.87 -17.93 0.21
CA PHE A 465 7.94 -17.62 1.27
C PHE A 465 8.32 -16.29 1.91
N LEU A 466 7.33 -15.49 2.29
CA LEU A 466 7.55 -14.21 2.94
C LEU A 466 6.70 -14.12 4.20
N PRO A 467 7.29 -14.33 5.39
CA PRO A 467 6.60 -14.04 6.64
C PRO A 467 6.64 -12.53 6.92
N LEU A 468 5.52 -11.99 7.37
CA LEU A 468 5.29 -10.59 7.72
C LEU A 468 4.88 -10.53 9.18
N LEU A 469 5.49 -9.62 9.93
CA LEU A 469 5.08 -9.29 11.29
C LEU A 469 3.83 -8.41 11.26
N MET A 470 2.72 -8.85 11.87
CA MET A 470 1.43 -8.13 11.83
C MET A 470 1.24 -7.10 12.95
N ARG A 471 1.77 -7.36 14.14
CA ARG A 471 1.53 -6.49 15.30
C ARG A 471 2.87 -6.08 15.93
N PRO A 472 3.67 -5.26 15.22
CA PRO A 472 4.96 -4.81 15.73
C PRO A 472 4.77 -4.00 17.00
N GLN A 473 5.67 -4.18 17.96
CA GLN A 473 5.80 -3.35 19.16
C GLN A 473 6.75 -2.17 18.95
N SER A 474 7.70 -2.30 18.03
CA SER A 474 8.57 -1.20 17.62
C SER A 474 7.75 -0.01 17.14
N ARG A 475 8.20 1.20 17.51
CA ARG A 475 7.59 2.47 17.08
C ARG A 475 8.66 3.37 16.49
N GLY A 476 8.43 3.82 15.27
CA GLY A 476 9.25 4.78 14.57
C GLY A 476 8.77 6.22 14.74
N TYR A 477 9.43 7.11 14.02
CA TYR A 477 9.01 8.50 13.87
C TYR A 477 9.50 9.11 12.56
N LEU A 478 8.93 10.25 12.23
CA LEU A 478 9.34 11.16 11.16
C LEU A 478 10.00 12.40 11.78
N SER A 479 10.94 12.99 11.06
CA SER A 479 11.60 14.24 11.46
C SER A 479 11.89 15.11 10.26
N LEU A 480 11.70 16.42 10.39
CA LEU A 480 11.97 17.38 9.33
C LEU A 480 13.44 17.38 8.94
N SER A 481 13.69 17.53 7.63
CA SER A 481 15.03 17.84 7.12
C SER A 481 15.28 19.34 7.13
N SER A 482 14.25 20.13 6.81
CA SER A 482 14.25 21.59 6.74
C SER A 482 12.80 22.09 6.71
N LYS A 483 12.60 23.41 6.54
CA LYS A 483 11.31 24.04 6.28
C LYS A 483 10.90 24.09 4.79
N ASN A 484 11.69 23.51 3.90
CA ASN A 484 11.42 23.49 2.47
C ASN A 484 10.45 22.34 2.13
N PRO A 485 9.25 22.61 1.56
CA PRO A 485 8.26 21.57 1.25
C PRO A 485 8.74 20.53 0.23
N TYR A 486 9.78 20.83 -0.55
CA TYR A 486 10.37 19.91 -1.53
C TYR A 486 11.39 18.94 -0.91
N ASP A 487 11.88 19.23 0.28
CA ASP A 487 12.83 18.36 0.97
C ASP A 487 12.08 17.16 1.55
N LYS A 488 12.64 15.96 1.38
CA LYS A 488 12.03 14.75 1.92
C LYS A 488 12.16 14.71 3.43
N ILE A 489 11.06 14.35 4.08
CA ILE A 489 11.07 14.05 5.51
C ILE A 489 11.93 12.82 5.81
N LYS A 490 12.66 12.82 6.93
CA LYS A 490 13.49 11.69 7.36
C LYS A 490 12.60 10.64 8.02
N ILE A 491 12.69 9.40 7.55
CA ILE A 491 11.90 8.27 8.04
C ILE A 491 12.77 7.39 8.94
N HIS A 492 12.35 7.21 10.19
CA HIS A 492 12.99 6.35 11.18
C HIS A 492 12.02 5.24 11.61
N PRO A 493 11.94 4.10 10.89
CA PRO A 493 10.98 3.05 11.23
C PRO A 493 11.26 2.37 12.57
N LYS A 494 12.53 2.37 13.00
CA LYS A 494 12.98 1.69 14.23
C LYS A 494 12.58 0.20 14.28
N TYR A 495 12.59 -0.48 13.12
CA TYR A 495 12.33 -1.91 13.08
C TYR A 495 13.23 -2.67 14.04
N PHE A 496 12.64 -3.62 14.76
CA PHE A 496 13.34 -4.48 15.73
C PHE A 496 14.01 -3.70 16.88
N SER A 497 13.54 -2.48 17.17
CA SER A 497 13.93 -1.77 18.40
C SER A 497 13.38 -2.49 19.65
N VAL A 498 12.31 -3.26 19.49
CA VAL A 498 11.82 -4.21 20.49
C VAL A 498 12.16 -5.63 20.04
N ARG A 499 12.86 -6.40 20.90
CA ARG A 499 13.34 -7.74 20.57
C ARG A 499 12.23 -8.71 20.15
N ARG A 500 11.04 -8.59 20.75
CA ARG A 500 9.88 -9.44 20.47
C ARG A 500 9.51 -9.48 18.97
N ASP A 501 9.66 -8.36 18.28
CA ASP A 501 9.37 -8.26 16.85
C ASP A 501 10.30 -9.14 16.01
N MET A 502 11.58 -9.19 16.38
CA MET A 502 12.58 -10.07 15.76
C MET A 502 12.23 -11.53 16.04
N ASP A 503 11.91 -11.86 17.30
CA ASP A 503 11.64 -13.24 17.70
C ASP A 503 10.40 -13.83 17.01
N ILE A 504 9.33 -13.04 16.86
CA ILE A 504 8.13 -13.48 16.11
C ILE A 504 8.50 -13.78 14.65
N LEU A 505 9.30 -12.92 14.03
CA LEU A 505 9.67 -13.09 12.63
C LEU A 505 10.63 -14.28 12.43
N ILE A 506 11.50 -14.58 13.39
CA ILE A 506 12.31 -15.81 13.43
C ILE A 506 11.41 -17.04 13.46
N GLU A 507 10.35 -17.05 14.29
CA GLU A 507 9.39 -18.16 14.31
C GLU A 507 8.61 -18.27 13.00
N GLY A 508 8.29 -17.14 12.36
CA GLY A 508 7.74 -17.11 11.00
C GLY A 508 8.67 -17.77 9.96
N LEU A 509 9.96 -17.46 9.99
CA LEU A 509 10.96 -18.09 9.12
C LEU A 509 11.09 -19.60 9.37
N LYS A 510 11.15 -20.03 10.65
CA LYS A 510 11.15 -21.45 11.01
C LYS A 510 9.89 -22.17 10.48
N TYR A 511 8.75 -21.50 10.52
CA TYR A 511 7.51 -22.04 9.96
C TYR A 511 7.59 -22.22 8.43
N CYS A 512 8.17 -21.26 7.70
CA CYS A 512 8.42 -21.40 6.27
C CYS A 512 9.30 -22.62 5.93
N LEU A 513 10.27 -22.96 6.78
CA LEU A 513 11.08 -24.18 6.60
C LEU A 513 10.26 -25.45 6.85
N LYS A 514 9.38 -25.46 7.87
CA LYS A 514 8.46 -26.57 8.09
C LYS A 514 7.54 -26.82 6.90
N LEU A 515 7.03 -25.75 6.28
CA LEU A 515 6.25 -25.85 5.04
C LEU A 515 7.08 -26.51 3.94
N ALA A 516 8.30 -26.04 3.69
CA ALA A 516 9.17 -26.60 2.67
C ALA A 516 9.50 -28.09 2.90
N GLN A 517 9.53 -28.55 4.15
CA GLN A 517 9.78 -29.95 4.53
C GLN A 517 8.57 -30.88 4.35
N THR A 518 7.39 -30.34 4.01
CA THR A 518 6.21 -31.16 3.77
C THR A 518 6.38 -32.08 2.56
N PRO A 519 5.82 -33.30 2.56
CA PRO A 519 5.79 -34.17 1.38
C PRO A 519 5.32 -33.47 0.11
N ALA A 520 4.33 -32.58 0.24
CA ALA A 520 3.79 -31.79 -0.86
C ALA A 520 4.86 -30.97 -1.61
N LEU A 521 5.82 -30.38 -0.90
CA LEU A 521 6.87 -29.57 -1.51
C LEU A 521 8.16 -30.36 -1.76
N GLN A 522 8.47 -31.35 -0.93
CA GLN A 522 9.67 -32.19 -1.12
C GLN A 522 9.63 -33.00 -2.42
N GLN A 523 8.45 -33.40 -2.90
CA GLN A 523 8.32 -34.06 -4.22
C GLN A 523 8.75 -33.18 -5.40
N LEU A 524 8.89 -31.87 -5.21
CA LEU A 524 9.37 -30.94 -6.23
C LEU A 524 10.91 -30.88 -6.33
N ASN A 525 11.64 -31.70 -5.56
CA ASN A 525 13.09 -31.74 -5.53
C ASN A 525 13.71 -30.36 -5.25
N ILE A 526 13.26 -29.76 -4.14
CA ILE A 526 13.61 -28.39 -3.79
C ILE A 526 14.95 -28.31 -3.06
N THR A 527 15.68 -27.22 -3.26
CA THR A 527 16.91 -26.92 -2.51
C THR A 527 16.80 -25.50 -1.96
N PHE A 528 17.05 -25.34 -0.66
CA PHE A 528 17.10 -24.02 -0.07
C PHE A 528 18.32 -23.26 -0.59
N ILE A 529 18.15 -21.98 -0.97
CA ILE A 529 19.19 -21.26 -1.70
C ILE A 529 20.53 -21.15 -0.96
N TYR A 530 20.49 -21.05 0.38
CA TYR A 530 21.70 -20.97 1.22
C TYR A 530 22.43 -22.32 1.34
N ASP A 531 21.76 -23.45 1.08
CA ASP A 531 22.43 -24.75 0.97
C ASP A 531 23.13 -24.90 -0.40
N ALA A 532 22.67 -24.18 -1.42
CA ALA A 532 23.23 -24.21 -2.78
C ALA A 532 24.41 -23.25 -2.98
N ILE A 533 24.64 -22.32 -2.05
CA ILE A 533 25.69 -21.29 -2.14
C ILE A 533 26.44 -21.23 -0.78
N PRO A 534 27.53 -22.00 -0.62
CA PRO A 534 28.29 -22.05 0.64
C PRO A 534 28.85 -20.70 1.11
N GLU A 535 29.07 -19.78 0.16
CA GLU A 535 29.63 -18.45 0.40
C GLU A 535 28.55 -17.36 0.54
N ALA A 536 27.27 -17.75 0.60
CA ALA A 536 26.17 -16.81 0.71
C ALA A 536 26.25 -16.02 2.03
N THR A 537 25.61 -14.86 2.05
CA THR A 537 25.52 -14.06 3.27
C THR A 537 24.83 -14.90 4.36
N CYS A 538 25.28 -14.79 5.61
CA CYS A 538 24.79 -15.58 6.74
C CYS A 538 25.12 -17.09 6.71
N ALA A 539 25.81 -17.63 5.70
CA ALA A 539 26.06 -19.08 5.59
C ALA A 539 26.87 -19.69 6.77
N GLN A 540 27.61 -18.86 7.51
CA GLN A 540 28.38 -19.28 8.69
C GLN A 540 27.56 -19.28 9.99
N GLU A 541 26.39 -18.64 9.98
CA GLU A 541 25.50 -18.55 11.13
C GLU A 541 24.71 -19.86 11.32
N LYS A 542 24.27 -20.14 12.55
CA LYS A 542 23.56 -21.40 12.87
C LYS A 542 22.40 -21.15 13.83
N GLY A 543 21.36 -21.97 13.73
CA GLY A 543 20.19 -21.87 14.61
C GLY A 543 19.51 -20.50 14.47
N ASP A 544 19.16 -19.87 15.60
CA ASP A 544 18.43 -18.61 15.60
C ASP A 544 19.26 -17.42 15.07
N SER A 545 20.59 -17.47 15.17
CA SER A 545 21.46 -16.43 14.62
C SER A 545 21.43 -16.37 13.09
N PHE A 546 21.19 -17.51 12.44
CA PHE A 546 21.01 -17.57 10.99
C PHE A 546 19.76 -16.79 10.55
N TYR A 547 18.61 -17.07 11.18
CA TYR A 547 17.36 -16.37 10.86
C TYR A 547 17.45 -14.88 11.18
N GLU A 548 18.04 -14.50 12.31
CA GLU A 548 18.29 -13.09 12.61
C GLU A 548 19.17 -12.43 11.55
N CYS A 549 20.26 -13.09 11.13
CA CYS A 549 21.12 -12.56 10.09
C CYS A 549 20.35 -12.34 8.77
N LEU A 550 19.48 -13.28 8.38
CA LEU A 550 18.61 -13.12 7.21
C LEU A 550 17.68 -11.91 7.35
N ILE A 551 17.01 -11.78 8.50
CA ILE A 551 16.09 -10.67 8.78
C ILE A 551 16.83 -9.34 8.70
N ARG A 552 18.02 -9.23 9.29
CA ARG A 552 18.78 -7.96 9.31
C ARG A 552 19.25 -7.56 7.92
N HIS A 553 19.61 -8.52 7.07
CA HIS A 553 20.05 -8.24 5.70
C HIS A 553 18.89 -7.98 4.74
N PHE A 554 17.85 -8.82 4.80
CA PHE A 554 16.72 -8.78 3.89
C PHE A 554 15.39 -8.54 4.62
N SER A 555 15.37 -7.59 5.55
CA SER A 555 14.11 -7.00 5.99
C SER A 555 13.59 -6.06 4.91
N GLN A 556 12.27 -6.04 4.71
CA GLN A 556 11.63 -5.05 3.86
C GLN A 556 10.32 -4.58 4.48
N THR A 557 10.01 -3.30 4.25
CA THR A 557 8.63 -2.84 4.41
C THR A 557 7.75 -3.60 3.43
N ILE A 558 6.52 -3.93 3.84
CA ILE A 558 5.47 -4.33 2.90
C ILE A 558 4.47 -3.18 2.66
N TYR A 559 4.98 -1.97 2.91
CA TYR A 559 4.46 -0.68 2.49
C TYR A 559 3.15 -0.25 3.15
N HIS A 560 3.02 -0.56 4.45
CA HIS A 560 1.84 -0.29 5.27
C HIS A 560 2.13 0.70 6.42
N PRO A 561 2.74 1.87 6.18
CA PRO A 561 2.97 2.83 7.25
C PRO A 561 1.65 3.43 7.76
N VAL A 562 1.51 3.51 9.09
CA VAL A 562 0.35 4.08 9.80
C VAL A 562 0.79 4.84 11.06
N GLY A 563 -0.17 5.48 11.75
CA GLY A 563 -0.02 5.95 13.13
C GLY A 563 0.64 7.31 13.34
N THR A 564 1.11 7.95 12.27
CA THR A 564 1.83 9.24 12.33
C THR A 564 0.97 10.47 12.61
N THR A 565 -0.35 10.31 12.58
CA THR A 565 -1.33 11.30 12.98
C THR A 565 -2.42 10.61 13.80
N ALA A 566 -2.01 9.75 14.75
CA ALA A 566 -2.90 8.83 15.46
C ALA A 566 -4.12 9.52 16.07
N MET A 567 -5.28 8.86 15.95
CA MET A 567 -6.47 9.27 16.68
C MET A 567 -6.37 8.87 18.16
N GLY A 568 -6.93 9.71 19.03
CA GLY A 568 -7.04 9.42 20.46
C GLY A 568 -7.87 10.46 21.20
N PRO A 569 -8.27 10.17 22.45
CA PRO A 569 -8.99 11.12 23.27
C PRO A 569 -8.13 12.34 23.58
N LYS A 570 -8.76 13.48 23.88
CA LYS A 570 -8.05 14.72 24.25
C LYS A 570 -7.12 14.56 25.47
N THR A 571 -7.35 13.54 26.29
CA THR A 571 -6.50 13.20 27.45
C THR A 571 -5.21 12.48 27.08
N ASP A 572 -5.09 11.96 25.85
CA ASP A 572 -3.83 11.42 25.34
C ASP A 572 -2.99 12.56 24.75
N PRO A 573 -1.84 12.91 25.36
CA PRO A 573 -0.99 13.99 24.87
C PRO A 573 -0.33 13.69 23.52
N MET A 574 -0.34 12.43 23.06
CA MET A 574 0.22 12.01 21.78
C MET A 574 -0.84 11.89 20.68
N ALA A 575 -2.13 12.06 20.99
CA ALA A 575 -3.19 12.06 20.00
C ALA A 575 -3.09 13.29 19.09
N VAL A 576 -3.18 13.08 17.77
CA VAL A 576 -3.14 14.15 16.78
C VAL A 576 -4.53 14.55 16.32
N VAL A 577 -5.42 13.56 16.20
CA VAL A 577 -6.82 13.78 15.84
C VAL A 577 -7.77 13.17 16.86
N ASP A 578 -8.99 13.69 16.94
CA ASP A 578 -10.04 13.10 17.76
C ASP A 578 -10.73 11.90 17.06
N ALA A 579 -11.71 11.28 17.72
CA ALA A 579 -12.48 10.16 17.16
C ALA A 579 -13.31 10.52 15.91
N ARG A 580 -13.47 11.82 15.60
CA ARG A 580 -14.08 12.32 14.35
C ARG A 580 -13.02 12.77 13.35
N LEU A 581 -11.75 12.47 13.60
CA LEU A 581 -10.58 12.78 12.81
C LEU A 581 -10.28 14.28 12.64
N ARG A 582 -10.80 15.12 13.54
CA ARG A 582 -10.45 16.56 13.61
C ARG A 582 -9.12 16.73 14.31
N VAL A 583 -8.25 17.60 13.76
CA VAL A 583 -6.96 17.87 14.39
C VAL A 583 -7.16 18.57 15.72
N HIS A 584 -6.52 18.05 16.78
CA HIS A 584 -6.65 18.63 18.11
C HIS A 584 -6.12 20.08 18.13
N GLY A 585 -6.95 20.99 18.62
CA GLY A 585 -6.61 22.40 18.76
C GLY A 585 -6.65 23.22 17.46
N ILE A 586 -7.05 22.64 16.32
CA ILE A 586 -7.20 23.35 15.05
C ILE A 586 -8.60 23.13 14.48
N GLU A 587 -9.35 24.20 14.29
CA GLU A 587 -10.68 24.14 13.68
C GLU A 587 -10.60 24.07 12.15
N GLY A 588 -11.59 23.45 11.52
CA GLY A 588 -11.66 23.39 10.05
C GLY A 588 -10.60 22.49 9.39
N LEU A 589 -9.93 21.62 10.16
CA LEU A 589 -8.89 20.72 9.66
C LEU A 589 -9.13 19.27 10.11
N ARG A 590 -9.09 18.34 9.16
CA ARG A 590 -9.12 16.89 9.42
C ARG A 590 -7.96 16.17 8.77
N VAL A 591 -7.55 15.03 9.34
CA VAL A 591 -6.68 14.07 8.68
C VAL A 591 -7.46 12.79 8.41
N VAL A 592 -7.53 12.38 7.15
CA VAL A 592 -8.31 11.23 6.70
C VAL A 592 -7.44 10.36 5.82
N ASP A 593 -6.60 9.54 6.44
CA ASP A 593 -5.74 8.55 5.82
C ASP A 593 -5.20 7.54 6.84
N ALA A 594 -4.32 6.63 6.40
CA ALA A 594 -3.69 5.61 7.24
C ALA A 594 -2.92 6.13 8.48
N GLY A 595 -2.49 7.39 8.48
CA GLY A 595 -1.78 8.01 9.61
C GLY A 595 -2.62 8.04 10.88
N ILE A 596 -3.95 8.01 10.78
CA ILE A 596 -4.84 8.09 11.95
C ILE A 596 -4.93 6.80 12.75
N MET A 597 -4.53 5.65 12.21
CA MET A 597 -4.69 4.36 12.90
C MET A 597 -3.83 4.35 14.17
N PRO A 598 -4.41 4.23 15.38
CA PRO A 598 -3.62 4.27 16.62
C PRO A 598 -2.72 3.05 16.74
N THR A 599 -3.21 1.89 16.28
CA THR A 599 -2.45 0.66 16.10
C THR A 599 -2.69 0.11 14.70
N ILE A 600 -1.65 -0.48 14.11
CA ILE A 600 -1.77 -1.09 12.78
C ILE A 600 -2.69 -2.33 12.82
N VAL A 601 -3.50 -2.50 11.77
CA VAL A 601 -4.37 -3.68 11.66
C VAL A 601 -3.58 -4.92 11.22
N THR A 602 -4.07 -6.10 11.58
CA THR A 602 -3.56 -7.40 11.19
C THR A 602 -3.90 -7.70 9.73
N GLY A 603 -3.15 -7.09 8.80
CA GLY A 603 -3.33 -7.28 7.36
C GLY A 603 -2.96 -6.06 6.52
N ASN A 604 -3.35 -6.07 5.24
CA ASN A 604 -3.04 -4.98 4.32
C ASN A 604 -3.84 -3.70 4.64
N THR A 605 -3.20 -2.52 4.53
CA THR A 605 -3.80 -1.25 5.02
C THR A 605 -4.61 -0.46 3.98
N ASN A 606 -4.68 -0.90 2.73
CA ASN A 606 -5.43 -0.18 1.69
C ASN A 606 -6.95 -0.23 1.93
N GLY A 607 -7.51 -1.42 2.24
CA GLY A 607 -8.92 -1.57 2.60
C GLY A 607 -9.30 -0.69 3.80
N PRO A 608 -8.61 -0.82 4.94
CA PRO A 608 -8.81 0.05 6.10
C PRO A 608 -8.75 1.55 5.79
N SER A 609 -7.82 1.99 4.93
CA SER A 609 -7.70 3.41 4.54
C SER A 609 -8.92 3.91 3.76
N ILE A 610 -9.51 3.07 2.92
CA ILE A 610 -10.73 3.39 2.15
C ILE A 610 -11.93 3.41 3.08
N MET A 611 -12.04 2.43 4.00
CA MET A 611 -13.09 2.37 5.02
C MET A 611 -13.08 3.63 5.91
N ILE A 612 -11.89 4.06 6.37
CA ILE A 612 -11.73 5.29 7.15
C ILE A 612 -12.33 6.49 6.41
N ALA A 613 -12.10 6.60 5.11
CA ALA A 613 -12.63 7.69 4.30
C ALA A 613 -14.15 7.58 4.09
N GLU A 614 -14.68 6.39 3.83
CA GLU A 614 -16.14 6.16 3.71
C GLU A 614 -16.89 6.57 4.98
N LYS A 615 -16.37 6.16 6.14
CA LYS A 615 -16.93 6.51 7.44
C LYS A 615 -16.84 8.02 7.71
N THR A 616 -15.68 8.61 7.43
CA THR A 616 -15.46 10.04 7.68
C THR A 616 -16.30 10.92 6.76
N ALA A 617 -16.52 10.53 5.50
CA ALA A 617 -17.40 11.25 4.60
C ALA A 617 -18.83 11.36 5.16
N ASP A 618 -19.35 10.29 5.77
CA ASP A 618 -20.66 10.31 6.43
C ASP A 618 -20.63 11.17 7.71
N MET A 619 -19.54 11.17 8.48
CA MET A 619 -19.37 12.07 9.64
C MET A 619 -19.36 13.56 9.24
N VAL A 620 -18.69 13.91 8.14
CA VAL A 620 -18.66 15.28 7.60
C VAL A 620 -20.05 15.66 7.08
N LYS A 621 -20.74 14.74 6.39
CA LYS A 621 -22.11 14.96 5.92
C LYS A 621 -23.08 15.20 7.07
N ALA A 622 -23.04 14.38 8.11
CA ALA A 622 -23.87 14.54 9.30
C ALA A 622 -23.64 15.89 10.01
N GLU A 623 -22.44 16.47 9.90
CA GLU A 623 -22.10 17.76 10.48
C GLU A 623 -22.61 18.95 9.66
N PHE A 624 -22.48 18.91 8.33
CA PHE A 624 -22.74 20.08 7.49
C PHE A 624 -24.05 20.04 6.68
N LEU A 625 -24.67 18.88 6.47
CA LEU A 625 -25.94 18.78 5.73
C LEU A 625 -27.12 19.46 6.44
N PRO A 626 -27.31 19.34 7.77
CA PRO A 626 -28.41 20.02 8.45
C PRO A 626 -28.40 21.54 8.22
N ILE A 627 -27.20 22.15 8.21
CA ILE A 627 -26.99 23.58 7.95
C ILE A 627 -27.41 23.98 6.52
N LEU A 628 -27.31 23.05 5.55
CA LEU A 628 -27.80 23.29 4.19
C LEU A 628 -29.31 23.17 4.08
N LEU A 629 -29.92 22.18 4.76
CA LEU A 629 -31.37 21.94 4.70
C LEU A 629 -32.20 23.06 5.34
N GLU A 630 -31.60 23.88 6.19
CA GLU A 630 -32.19 25.12 6.70
C GLU A 630 -32.28 26.23 5.62
N ARG A 631 -31.61 26.08 4.47
CA ARG A 631 -31.64 27.04 3.35
C ARG A 631 -32.74 26.66 2.35
N THR A 632 -33.53 27.66 1.90
CA THR A 632 -34.72 27.46 1.05
C THR A 632 -34.41 27.08 -0.42
N ILE A 633 -33.13 27.06 -0.83
CA ILE A 633 -32.71 26.79 -2.21
C ILE A 633 -31.54 25.79 -2.19
N THR A 634 -31.79 24.56 -2.64
CA THR A 634 -30.78 23.51 -2.84
C THR A 634 -30.61 23.25 -4.34
N LYS A 635 -29.37 23.01 -4.80
CA LYS A 635 -29.11 22.65 -6.21
C LYS A 635 -29.50 21.19 -6.48
N GLU A 636 -30.23 20.95 -7.57
CA GLU A 636 -30.38 19.59 -8.12
C GLU A 636 -29.22 19.28 -9.08
N CYS A 637 -28.65 18.09 -8.98
CA CYS A 637 -27.67 17.59 -9.95
C CYS A 637 -27.84 16.09 -10.20
N ASN A 638 -27.40 15.63 -11.38
CA ASN A 638 -27.38 14.21 -11.74
C ASN A 638 -26.36 13.47 -10.86
N THR A 639 -26.77 13.11 -9.64
CA THR A 639 -26.00 12.17 -8.83
C THR A 639 -26.04 10.83 -9.54
N TYR A 640 -24.87 10.27 -9.88
CA TYR A 640 -24.77 8.83 -10.03
C TYR A 640 -25.14 8.22 -8.69
N ASN A 641 -26.42 7.86 -8.55
CA ASN A 641 -26.84 7.00 -7.47
C ASN A 641 -26.16 5.66 -7.74
N TYR A 642 -25.18 5.32 -6.92
CA TYR A 642 -25.02 3.92 -6.57
C TYR A 642 -26.31 3.55 -5.84
N LEU A 643 -27.38 3.23 -6.59
CA LEU A 643 -28.71 3.00 -6.03
C LEU A 643 -28.57 1.89 -4.98
N TYR A 644 -28.71 2.30 -3.72
CA TYR A 644 -28.87 1.42 -2.58
C TYR A 644 -30.28 0.81 -2.69
N ASN A 645 -30.38 -0.32 -3.37
CA ASN A 645 -31.50 -1.24 -3.24
C ASN A 645 -31.05 -2.45 -2.44
#